data_AF-A0AAD9LJM2-F1
#
_entry.id   AF-A0AAD9LJM2-F1
#
_cell.length_a   1.000
_cell.length_b   1.000
_cell.length_c   1.000
_cell.angle_alpha   90.00
_cell.angle_beta   90.00
_cell.angle_gamma   90.00
#
_symmetry.space_group_name_H-M   'P 1'
#
loop_
_entity.id
_entity.type
_entity.pdbx_description
1 polymer ?
#
loop_
_entity_poly.entity_id
_entity_poly.type
_entity_poly.pdbx_seq_one_letter_code
_entity_poly.pdbx_strand_id
1 'polypeptide(L)'
;MELPDAAEARRISAQLATLEQQRVLGRLPHDDTPLRLYRVRTGGFIRVLDQHPEPISPSMLEAIDAFIRTKEESEELEEKAAVDVEHEEMEEIGNEGSTIAEQSNTEEQETREKDSTGEDTSIPTIPVSSAVEGNVEVTQSSVPTGVSIEPLVEAPTAVKTPRELLAENERASDWLKQSVVEDHTAPTNNNGQSNDFPVVEAETAPSILVDHPALYEQWPPQLEERRNMWFIPRSSGRKTSAIGAKHQPVVYWMHNTLRVMQGNFGLEAAILLSRRLAAPLIVVCLVPSSIIYPVCHSTTASDAYARFSYVELYQQFSHTGVPFYGVTAKEDGMASSKADQTFGLRPNPLYELLDAFEPHAVVTDAMFDTPSRNDLVRLSRYLELNQSSCSWSLLSMDSTTCCPAYELSMKLQSTFDSGTAFASEEQFGAEYSSFSSARHGTYVFSPLPRGGSQDAAVNQRRSDVLYPVLQRLHLEEVNWKVVKAENSQSSSQMRRFSEGEGLQKLSQLLSGSDSQPAIQTELRGGGVLSLLPFIRHGTLFVGYVLRRISEAIASCPVPTTPQERKELAMRKVMRSRASNHLGKERDYALYLALWSAVEEELSDSIQPDIALLSKSEILAGLSMSTPRPSFLETYQKVLPAWAFSASKIEELSNRQMPGAALYDPYELESSRTKDPYWNEIQKFLAEQQYLHPLLLVYWAYRLLTWSISSRAAIATIDALLSQCALGSQSSPDAAFIVWKQLFRLGSSNSNASGANIGTKTSSLENLQQFQHVLENEIAAQPKLQLRP
;
A
#
# COMPACT_ATOMS: atom_id res chain seq x y z
N MET A 1 24.12 32.36 7.85
CA MET A 1 22.92 33.19 7.63
C MET A 1 23.44 34.62 7.59
N GLU A 2 23.51 35.24 6.42
CA GLU A 2 23.92 36.65 6.32
C GLU A 2 22.88 37.51 7.06
N LEU A 3 23.36 38.49 7.83
CA LEU A 3 22.48 39.47 8.47
C LEU A 3 21.77 40.29 7.38
N PRO A 4 20.47 40.60 7.56
CA PRO A 4 19.76 41.44 6.62
C PRO A 4 20.41 42.82 6.57
N ASP A 5 20.52 43.39 5.37
CA ASP A 5 20.88 44.78 5.15
C ASP A 5 20.06 45.70 6.09
N ALA A 6 20.67 46.76 6.60
CA ALA A 6 20.05 47.68 7.55
C ALA A 6 18.72 48.26 7.02
N ALA A 7 18.54 48.36 5.71
CA ALA A 7 17.27 48.73 5.08
C ALA A 7 16.19 47.63 5.24
N GLU A 8 16.59 46.37 5.14
CA GLU A 8 15.71 45.21 5.23
C GLU A 8 15.31 44.91 6.69
N ALA A 9 16.22 45.10 7.65
CA ALA A 9 15.90 45.05 9.08
C ALA A 9 14.83 46.09 9.49
N ARG A 10 14.90 47.30 8.94
CA ARG A 10 13.89 48.35 9.18
C ARG A 10 12.53 47.99 8.58
N ARG A 11 12.51 47.36 7.39
CA ARG A 11 11.25 46.93 6.75
C ARG A 11 10.56 45.81 7.53
N ILE A 12 11.34 44.85 8.04
CA ILE A 12 10.84 43.77 8.90
C ILE A 12 10.29 44.33 10.21
N SER A 13 11.02 45.26 10.84
CA SER A 13 10.58 45.92 12.07
C SER A 13 9.25 46.69 11.89
N ALA A 14 9.08 47.41 10.77
CA ALA A 14 7.82 48.11 10.48
C ALA A 14 6.63 47.15 10.23
N GLN A 15 6.87 46.01 9.57
CA GLN A 15 5.83 45.00 9.36
C GLN A 15 5.43 44.32 10.67
N LEU A 16 6.40 44.02 11.55
CA LEU A 16 6.13 43.47 12.89
C LEU A 16 5.32 44.45 13.75
N ALA A 17 5.67 45.74 13.75
CA ALA A 17 4.92 46.76 14.49
C ALA A 17 3.47 46.91 13.99
N THR A 18 3.24 46.77 12.68
CA THR A 18 1.89 46.81 12.08
C THR A 18 1.06 45.59 12.51
N LEU A 19 1.70 44.43 12.63
CA LEU A 19 1.05 43.19 13.07
C LEU A 19 0.72 43.20 14.56
N GLU A 20 1.57 43.77 15.40
CA GLU A 20 1.27 43.99 16.82
C GLU A 20 0.07 44.94 16.98
N GLN A 21 -0.04 46.00 16.16
CA GLN A 21 -1.22 46.85 16.16
C GLN A 21 -2.50 46.11 15.72
N GLN A 22 -2.42 45.23 14.72
CA GLN A 22 -3.56 44.41 14.30
C GLN A 22 -3.98 43.38 15.34
N ARG A 23 -3.03 42.84 16.13
CA ARG A 23 -3.29 41.98 17.30
C ARG A 23 -4.01 42.75 18.40
N VAL A 24 -3.56 43.97 18.74
CA VAL A 24 -4.22 44.82 19.74
C VAL A 24 -5.65 45.19 19.33
N LEU A 25 -5.94 45.25 18.03
CA LEU A 25 -7.27 45.53 17.47
C LEU A 25 -8.16 44.29 17.30
N GLY A 26 -7.71 43.08 17.69
CA GLY A 26 -8.49 41.84 17.64
C GLY A 26 -8.88 41.38 16.23
N ARG A 27 -8.08 41.71 15.22
CA ARG A 27 -8.37 41.41 13.80
C ARG A 27 -7.61 40.19 13.25
N LEU A 28 -6.93 39.42 14.10
CA LEU A 28 -6.21 38.21 13.69
C LEU A 28 -7.01 36.96 14.08
N PRO A 29 -7.08 35.93 13.21
CA PRO A 29 -7.88 34.71 13.48
C PRO A 29 -7.29 33.79 14.56
N HIS A 30 -6.08 34.06 15.08
CA HIS A 30 -5.39 33.25 16.09
C HIS A 30 -4.62 34.17 17.07
N ASP A 31 -5.23 34.49 18.21
CA ASP A 31 -4.73 35.55 19.11
C ASP A 31 -3.48 35.15 19.92
N ASP A 32 -3.24 33.86 20.19
CA ASP A 32 -2.23 33.39 21.15
C ASP A 32 -1.01 32.63 20.56
N THR A 33 -0.94 32.43 19.24
CA THR A 33 0.16 31.64 18.64
C THR A 33 1.36 32.52 18.27
N PRO A 34 2.61 32.16 18.63
CA PRO A 34 3.78 32.92 18.23
C PRO A 34 3.98 32.83 16.71
N LEU A 35 4.31 33.97 16.09
CA LEU A 35 4.48 34.12 14.65
C LEU A 35 5.98 34.12 14.30
N ARG A 36 6.41 33.20 13.44
CA ARG A 36 7.74 33.24 12.81
C ARG A 36 7.62 33.70 11.36
N LEU A 37 8.45 34.66 10.96
CA LEU A 37 8.55 35.17 9.60
C LEU A 37 9.72 34.49 8.88
N TYR A 38 9.43 33.84 7.77
CA TYR A 38 10.44 33.24 6.91
C TYR A 38 10.53 33.99 5.60
N ARG A 39 11.75 34.40 5.22
CA ARG A 39 12.00 35.04 3.92
C ARG A 39 11.99 33.98 2.82
N VAL A 40 11.23 34.24 1.77
CA VAL A 40 11.17 33.40 0.57
C VAL A 40 12.11 33.94 -0.49
N ARG A 41 12.64 33.05 -1.34
CA ARG A 41 13.60 33.37 -2.41
C ARG A 41 13.12 34.44 -3.40
N THR A 42 11.82 34.74 -3.48
CA THR A 42 11.24 35.79 -4.34
C THR A 42 11.16 37.17 -3.65
N GLY A 43 11.71 37.32 -2.45
CA GLY A 43 11.72 38.60 -1.71
C GLY A 43 10.45 38.88 -0.89
N GLY A 44 9.54 37.91 -0.78
CA GLY A 44 8.38 37.95 0.12
C GLY A 44 8.63 37.22 1.45
N PHE A 45 7.70 37.34 2.40
CA PHE A 45 7.73 36.60 3.66
C PHE A 45 6.54 35.64 3.77
N ILE A 46 6.80 34.41 4.21
CA ILE A 46 5.78 33.44 4.61
C ILE A 46 5.64 33.48 6.13
N ARG A 47 4.38 33.43 6.59
CA ARG A 47 4.01 33.41 8.00
C ARG A 47 3.78 31.96 8.40
N VAL A 48 4.43 31.50 9.47
CA VAL A 48 4.17 30.18 10.05
C VAL A 48 3.73 30.36 11.49
N LEU A 49 2.60 29.73 11.82
CA LEU A 49 2.07 29.61 13.18
C LEU A 49 2.72 28.37 13.80
N ASP A 50 3.53 28.56 14.84
CA ASP A 50 4.31 27.46 15.44
C ASP A 50 3.84 27.22 16.87
N GLN A 51 3.32 26.02 17.16
CA GLN A 51 2.70 25.70 18.45
C GLN A 51 3.72 25.22 19.51
N HIS A 52 4.93 24.81 19.14
CA HIS A 52 5.92 24.24 20.09
C HIS A 52 7.38 24.57 19.70
N PRO A 53 7.94 25.72 20.12
CA PRO A 53 9.32 26.08 19.78
C PRO A 53 10.34 25.38 20.72
N GLU A 54 11.28 24.60 20.17
CA GLU A 54 12.42 24.04 20.92
C GLU A 54 13.47 25.12 21.31
N PRO A 55 14.19 24.97 22.45
CA PRO A 55 15.23 25.90 22.88
C PRO A 55 16.55 25.69 22.13
N ILE A 56 17.25 26.80 21.85
CA ILE A 56 18.55 26.85 21.16
C ILE A 56 19.61 26.12 22.00
N SER A 57 20.30 25.13 21.41
CA SER A 57 21.32 24.35 22.12
C SER A 57 22.61 25.16 22.38
N PRO A 58 23.31 24.92 23.50
CA PRO A 58 24.59 25.58 23.82
C PRO A 58 25.66 25.40 22.73
N SER A 59 25.65 24.24 22.05
CA SER A 59 26.53 23.95 20.92
C SER A 59 26.30 24.87 19.71
N MET A 60 25.08 25.38 19.53
CA MET A 60 24.75 26.33 18.48
C MET A 60 25.28 27.73 18.81
N LEU A 61 25.29 28.10 20.10
CA LEU A 61 25.90 29.35 20.57
C LEU A 61 27.43 29.32 20.46
N GLU A 62 28.06 28.20 20.80
CA GLU A 62 29.52 28.03 20.63
C GLU A 62 29.95 28.09 19.16
N ALA A 63 29.14 27.55 18.24
CA ALA A 63 29.38 27.63 16.80
C ALA A 63 29.22 29.06 16.26
N ILE A 64 28.28 29.84 16.82
CA ILE A 64 28.10 31.26 16.50
C ILE A 64 29.30 32.08 17.00
N ASP A 65 29.78 31.84 18.22
CA ASP A 65 30.93 32.55 18.78
C ASP A 65 32.25 32.19 18.07
N ALA A 66 32.41 30.93 17.64
CA ALA A 66 33.57 30.52 16.83
C ALA A 66 33.58 31.18 15.44
N PHE A 67 32.40 31.38 14.85
CA PHE A 67 32.22 32.06 13.56
C PHE A 67 32.47 33.57 13.65
N ILE A 68 32.12 34.20 14.77
CA ILE A 68 32.39 35.64 14.99
C ILE A 68 33.91 35.89 15.13
N ARG A 69 34.63 35.06 15.90
CA ARG A 69 36.08 35.22 16.09
C ARG A 69 36.91 35.00 14.83
N THR A 70 36.47 34.11 13.94
CA THR A 70 37.16 33.88 12.66
C THR A 70 36.95 35.01 11.65
N LYS A 71 35.93 35.87 11.86
CA LYS A 71 35.63 37.01 10.98
C LYS A 71 36.46 38.25 11.34
N GLU A 72 36.77 38.45 12.62
CA GLU A 72 37.65 39.55 13.08
C GLU A 72 39.10 39.34 12.59
N GLU A 73 39.60 38.09 12.56
CA GLU A 73 40.94 37.78 12.05
C GLU A 73 41.05 37.86 10.52
N SER A 74 39.94 37.71 9.77
CA SER A 74 39.92 37.85 8.31
C SER A 74 39.80 39.29 7.83
N GLU A 75 39.10 40.15 8.59
CA GLU A 75 38.92 41.57 8.24
C GLU A 75 40.24 42.38 8.40
N GLU A 76 41.11 42.04 9.37
CA GLU A 76 42.44 42.68 9.52
C GLU A 76 43.44 42.31 8.40
N LEU A 77 43.23 41.19 7.69
CA LEU A 77 44.08 40.74 6.59
C LEU A 77 43.64 41.34 5.23
N GLU A 78 42.35 41.60 5.05
CA GLU A 78 41.82 42.22 3.81
C GLU A 78 42.06 43.74 3.78
N GLU A 79 42.06 44.43 4.93
CA GLU A 79 42.30 45.89 4.99
C GLU A 79 43.77 46.25 4.68
N LYS A 80 44.72 45.34 4.91
CA LYS A 80 46.13 45.51 4.51
C LYS A 80 46.38 45.26 3.02
N ALA A 81 45.58 44.41 2.37
CA ALA A 81 45.76 44.09 0.96
C ALA A 81 45.15 45.15 0.02
N ALA A 82 44.15 45.90 0.49
CA ALA A 82 43.47 46.92 -0.31
C ALA A 82 44.27 48.23 -0.45
N VAL A 83 45.16 48.55 0.51
CA VAL A 83 45.97 49.79 0.49
C VAL A 83 47.14 49.71 -0.51
N ASP A 84 47.63 48.51 -0.81
CA ASP A 84 48.76 48.33 -1.73
C ASP A 84 48.37 48.34 -3.22
N VAL A 85 47.07 48.24 -3.55
CA VAL A 85 46.59 48.15 -4.95
C VAL A 85 46.18 49.50 -5.53
N GLU A 86 45.81 50.49 -4.71
CA GLU A 86 45.38 51.81 -5.21
C GLU A 86 46.54 52.75 -5.62
N HIS A 87 47.80 52.34 -5.42
CA HIS A 87 48.95 53.19 -5.75
C HIS A 87 49.56 52.97 -7.15
N GLU A 88 49.15 51.95 -7.92
CA GLU A 88 49.79 51.62 -9.22
C GLU A 88 48.97 51.95 -10.49
N GLU A 89 47.69 52.35 -10.42
CA GLU A 89 46.86 52.56 -11.63
C GLU A 89 46.58 54.03 -12.03
N MET A 90 47.32 55.01 -11.51
CA MET A 90 47.17 56.44 -11.89
C MET A 90 48.35 57.06 -12.67
N GLU A 91 49.19 56.27 -13.33
CA GLU A 91 50.13 56.79 -14.34
C GLU A 91 50.06 55.96 -15.63
N GLU A 92 49.84 56.66 -16.76
CA GLU A 92 49.96 56.23 -18.18
C GLU A 92 48.67 56.10 -19.01
N ILE A 93 48.07 57.25 -19.36
CA ILE A 93 47.48 57.43 -20.70
C ILE A 93 48.00 58.74 -21.29
N GLY A 94 48.88 58.63 -22.28
CA GLY A 94 49.26 59.72 -23.15
C GLY A 94 50.34 59.32 -24.16
N ASN A 95 49.90 58.99 -25.39
CA ASN A 95 50.32 59.62 -26.66
C ASN A 95 50.68 58.65 -27.82
N GLU A 96 50.13 58.98 -29.01
CA GLU A 96 50.55 58.64 -30.40
C GLU A 96 50.54 57.16 -30.87
N GLY A 97 50.23 56.76 -32.11
CA GLY A 97 49.95 57.47 -33.36
C GLY A 97 50.38 56.64 -34.59
N SER A 98 49.40 56.10 -35.34
CA SER A 98 49.36 55.81 -36.81
C SER A 98 50.32 54.87 -37.57
N THR A 99 49.74 54.30 -38.66
CA THR A 99 50.28 53.75 -39.94
C THR A 99 50.44 52.23 -40.11
N ILE A 100 50.15 51.54 -41.23
CA ILE A 100 49.48 51.73 -42.55
C ILE A 100 49.36 50.32 -43.24
N ALA A 101 48.35 50.15 -44.12
CA ALA A 101 48.24 49.26 -45.30
C ALA A 101 48.11 47.71 -45.15
N GLU A 102 46.99 47.11 -45.59
CA GLU A 102 46.70 46.51 -46.93
C GLU A 102 47.05 45.00 -46.96
N GLN A 103 46.33 44.08 -47.60
CA GLN A 103 45.26 44.13 -48.58
C GLN A 103 44.59 42.75 -48.70
N SER A 104 43.33 42.76 -49.15
CA SER A 104 42.70 41.81 -50.10
C SER A 104 42.49 40.36 -49.60
N ASN A 105 41.27 39.83 -49.53
CA ASN A 105 40.29 39.50 -50.59
C ASN A 105 40.15 37.96 -50.56
N THR A 106 39.04 37.30 -50.82
CA THR A 106 37.63 37.52 -51.18
C THR A 106 37.02 36.10 -51.02
N GLU A 107 35.75 35.76 -51.07
CA GLU A 107 34.49 36.33 -51.56
C GLU A 107 33.43 35.36 -50.98
N GLU A 108 32.39 35.86 -50.29
CA GLU A 108 31.07 36.19 -50.86
C GLU A 108 30.09 35.00 -50.82
N GLN A 109 29.03 35.07 -49.99
CA GLN A 109 27.74 35.78 -50.22
C GLN A 109 26.82 34.94 -51.14
N GLU A 110 25.49 34.90 -51.01
CA GLU A 110 24.57 35.57 -50.11
C GLU A 110 23.22 34.84 -50.11
N THR A 111 22.45 35.20 -49.10
CA THR A 111 21.04 34.90 -48.80
C THR A 111 19.99 35.49 -49.76
N ARG A 112 18.72 35.10 -49.51
CA ARG A 112 17.40 35.72 -49.86
C ARG A 112 16.72 35.15 -51.11
N GLU A 113 15.39 35.04 -51.25
CA GLU A 113 14.24 35.71 -50.61
C GLU A 113 12.91 34.95 -50.96
N LYS A 114 11.89 35.14 -50.10
CA LYS A 114 10.42 35.26 -50.28
C LYS A 114 9.56 34.62 -51.41
N ASP A 115 8.34 34.27 -50.94
CA ASP A 115 6.97 34.44 -51.52
C ASP A 115 6.21 33.32 -52.26
N SER A 116 5.15 32.84 -51.57
CA SER A 116 3.72 32.76 -51.98
C SER A 116 3.14 31.60 -52.83
N THR A 117 1.81 31.40 -52.64
CA THR A 117 0.81 30.51 -53.29
C THR A 117 0.70 29.09 -52.68
N GLY A 118 -0.46 28.45 -52.43
CA GLY A 118 -1.89 28.71 -52.63
C GLY A 118 -2.64 27.35 -52.68
N GLU A 119 -3.85 27.29 -52.10
CA GLU A 119 -4.96 26.31 -52.29
C GLU A 119 -4.95 24.89 -51.65
N ASP A 120 -5.77 24.76 -50.60
CA ASP A 120 -7.04 24.02 -50.49
C ASP A 120 -7.24 22.51 -50.81
N THR A 121 -8.03 21.93 -49.89
CA THR A 121 -9.07 20.88 -50.02
C THR A 121 -8.78 19.37 -49.85
N SER A 122 -9.32 18.88 -48.73
CA SER A 122 -10.27 17.75 -48.59
C SER A 122 -9.80 16.29 -48.59
N ILE A 123 -10.13 15.68 -47.45
CA ILE A 123 -10.26 14.26 -47.12
C ILE A 123 -11.45 13.63 -47.88
N PRO A 124 -11.39 12.34 -48.25
CA PRO A 124 -12.60 11.53 -48.34
C PRO A 124 -12.58 10.27 -47.46
N THR A 125 -13.79 9.96 -47.03
CA THR A 125 -14.27 8.93 -46.11
C THR A 125 -14.56 7.61 -46.86
N ILE A 126 -14.25 6.47 -46.22
CA ILE A 126 -14.82 5.08 -46.20
C ILE A 126 -15.52 4.52 -47.48
N PRO A 127 -15.39 3.21 -47.77
CA PRO A 127 -16.58 2.35 -47.56
C PRO A 127 -16.32 0.96 -46.96
N VAL A 128 -17.37 0.47 -46.30
CA VAL A 128 -17.62 -0.88 -45.75
C VAL A 128 -17.93 -1.88 -46.89
N SER A 129 -17.57 -3.16 -46.74
CA SER A 129 -18.23 -4.25 -47.46
C SER A 129 -18.27 -5.58 -46.68
N SER A 130 -19.39 -6.26 -46.87
CA SER A 130 -19.96 -7.43 -46.21
C SER A 130 -19.53 -8.81 -46.74
N ALA A 131 -19.61 -9.80 -45.84
CA ALA A 131 -20.08 -11.19 -45.99
C ALA A 131 -19.67 -12.07 -47.19
N VAL A 132 -19.10 -13.26 -46.88
CA VAL A 132 -19.24 -14.48 -47.69
C VAL A 132 -19.36 -15.70 -46.74
N GLU A 133 -20.46 -16.43 -46.88
CA GLU A 133 -20.73 -17.76 -46.30
C GLU A 133 -19.99 -18.87 -47.06
N GLY A 134 -19.58 -19.92 -46.35
CA GLY A 134 -19.12 -21.18 -46.94
C GLY A 134 -19.30 -22.36 -45.97
N ASN A 135 -20.27 -23.23 -46.25
CA ASN A 135 -20.51 -24.51 -45.60
C ASN A 135 -19.62 -25.61 -46.20
N VAL A 136 -18.91 -26.41 -45.37
CA VAL A 136 -18.54 -27.81 -45.67
C VAL A 136 -18.51 -28.64 -44.37
N GLU A 137 -18.93 -29.89 -44.50
CA GLU A 137 -19.37 -30.88 -43.52
C GLU A 137 -18.32 -31.43 -42.51
N VAL A 138 -18.82 -31.64 -41.29
CA VAL A 138 -18.59 -32.73 -40.32
C VAL A 138 -17.36 -33.63 -40.47
N THR A 139 -16.49 -33.61 -39.45
CA THR A 139 -15.85 -34.83 -38.93
C THR A 139 -15.64 -34.70 -37.42
N GLN A 140 -16.25 -35.62 -36.65
CA GLN A 140 -16.17 -35.68 -35.19
C GLN A 140 -14.76 -36.09 -34.72
N SER A 141 -14.18 -35.34 -33.78
CA SER A 141 -13.11 -35.82 -32.91
C SER A 141 -13.20 -35.12 -31.55
N SER A 142 -13.15 -35.92 -30.50
CA SER A 142 -13.43 -35.62 -29.09
C SER A 142 -12.41 -34.67 -28.44
N VAL A 143 -12.91 -33.61 -27.80
CA VAL A 143 -12.16 -32.63 -26.99
C VAL A 143 -12.37 -32.93 -25.48
N PRO A 144 -11.33 -32.87 -24.63
CA PRO A 144 -11.50 -32.88 -23.18
C PRO A 144 -11.86 -31.47 -22.66
N THR A 145 -12.79 -31.44 -21.70
CA THR A 145 -13.44 -30.30 -21.05
C THR A 145 -12.48 -29.20 -20.60
N GLY A 146 -12.41 -28.11 -21.37
CA GLY A 146 -11.94 -26.81 -20.93
C GLY A 146 -13.14 -25.98 -20.46
N VAL A 147 -13.11 -25.47 -19.23
CA VAL A 147 -14.10 -24.51 -18.74
C VAL A 147 -13.83 -23.19 -19.46
N SER A 148 -14.73 -22.81 -20.37
CA SER A 148 -14.75 -21.48 -21.00
C SER A 148 -15.18 -20.46 -19.95
N ILE A 149 -14.27 -19.54 -19.59
CA ILE A 149 -14.59 -18.38 -18.76
C ILE A 149 -14.91 -17.24 -19.72
N GLU A 150 -16.20 -17.01 -19.98
CA GLU A 150 -16.65 -15.71 -20.49
C GLU A 150 -16.86 -14.76 -19.31
N PRO A 151 -16.42 -13.49 -19.38
CA PRO A 151 -16.81 -12.48 -18.41
C PRO A 151 -18.33 -12.31 -18.47
N LEU A 152 -19.00 -12.51 -17.33
CA LEU A 152 -20.44 -12.38 -17.21
C LEU A 152 -20.82 -10.90 -17.29
N VAL A 153 -20.97 -10.38 -18.50
CA VAL A 153 -21.52 -9.04 -18.75
C VAL A 153 -23.04 -9.13 -18.57
N GLU A 154 -23.55 -8.59 -17.47
CA GLU A 154 -25.00 -8.42 -17.26
C GLU A 154 -25.61 -7.58 -18.40
N ALA A 155 -26.80 -7.96 -18.86
CA ALA A 155 -27.57 -7.19 -19.83
C ALA A 155 -27.92 -5.79 -19.27
N PRO A 156 -27.93 -4.73 -20.09
CA PRO A 156 -28.14 -3.36 -19.63
C PRO A 156 -29.60 -3.18 -19.20
N THR A 157 -29.88 -3.39 -17.92
CA THR A 157 -31.06 -2.81 -17.28
C THR A 157 -30.79 -1.33 -17.03
N ALA A 158 -31.83 -0.48 -17.03
CA ALA A 158 -31.69 0.95 -16.79
C ALA A 158 -31.02 1.18 -15.42
N VAL A 159 -29.71 1.44 -15.42
CA VAL A 159 -28.90 1.61 -14.21
C VAL A 159 -29.25 2.98 -13.64
N LYS A 160 -30.01 3.00 -12.54
CA LYS A 160 -30.22 4.21 -11.74
C LYS A 160 -28.86 4.79 -11.37
N THR A 161 -28.71 6.11 -11.46
CA THR A 161 -27.43 6.74 -11.09
C THR A 161 -27.14 6.50 -9.60
N PRO A 162 -25.86 6.46 -9.16
CA PRO A 162 -25.53 6.38 -7.74
C PRO A 162 -26.30 7.44 -6.93
N ARG A 163 -26.45 8.65 -7.48
CA ARG A 163 -27.26 9.73 -6.90
C ARG A 163 -28.74 9.37 -6.72
N GLU A 164 -29.36 8.70 -7.69
CA GLU A 164 -30.75 8.24 -7.59
C GLU A 164 -30.92 7.09 -6.59
N LEU A 165 -29.99 6.12 -6.58
CA LEU A 165 -30.00 5.00 -5.63
C LEU A 165 -29.77 5.47 -4.19
N LEU A 166 -28.95 6.51 -4.02
CA LEU A 166 -28.72 7.16 -2.73
C LEU A 166 -29.90 8.05 -2.29
N ALA A 167 -30.72 8.55 -3.22
CA ALA A 167 -31.92 9.32 -2.89
C ALA A 167 -33.12 8.43 -2.50
N GLU A 168 -33.15 7.18 -2.97
CA GLU A 168 -34.22 6.21 -2.68
C GLU A 168 -33.98 5.39 -1.40
N ASN A 169 -32.75 5.32 -0.91
CA ASN A 169 -32.37 4.67 0.33
C ASN A 169 -31.76 5.72 1.27
N GLU A 170 -32.40 6.02 2.41
CA GLU A 170 -31.76 6.82 3.45
C GLU A 170 -30.41 6.17 3.88
N ARG A 171 -29.32 6.84 3.45
CA ARG A 171 -27.89 6.80 3.85
C ARG A 171 -26.91 5.86 3.15
N ALA A 172 -25.81 6.47 2.68
CA ALA A 172 -24.45 5.91 2.56
C ALA A 172 -23.44 6.91 3.18
N SER A 173 -23.73 7.32 4.42
CA SER A 173 -23.29 8.57 5.10
C SER A 173 -23.92 9.85 4.55
N ASP A 174 -25.09 10.27 5.06
CA ASP A 174 -25.80 11.44 4.56
C ASP A 174 -24.99 12.74 4.69
N TRP A 175 -24.71 13.35 3.53
CA TRP A 175 -24.57 14.79 3.39
C TRP A 175 -23.27 15.37 4.03
N LEU A 176 -22.14 15.32 3.32
CA LEU A 176 -21.06 16.32 3.53
C LEU A 176 -21.67 17.72 3.29
N LYS A 177 -22.09 18.33 4.40
CA LYS A 177 -23.06 19.42 4.57
C LYS A 177 -22.67 20.76 3.89
N GLN A 178 -23.18 21.03 2.67
CA GLN A 178 -23.80 22.29 2.18
C GLN A 178 -23.67 22.48 0.65
N SER A 179 -24.80 22.71 -0.03
CA SER A 179 -24.93 23.87 -0.93
C SER A 179 -26.40 24.26 -1.17
N VAL A 180 -26.70 25.50 -0.74
CA VAL A 180 -27.78 26.44 -1.12
C VAL A 180 -29.22 26.15 -0.67
N VAL A 181 -29.68 27.12 0.13
CA VAL A 181 -31.02 27.45 0.64
C VAL A 181 -32.11 27.31 -0.42
N GLU A 182 -33.24 26.69 -0.06
CA GLU A 182 -34.57 27.30 -0.23
C GLU A 182 -35.62 26.60 0.65
N ASP A 183 -36.39 27.44 1.34
CA ASP A 183 -37.55 27.10 2.16
C ASP A 183 -38.57 26.26 1.39
N HIS A 184 -39.28 25.35 2.06
CA HIS A 184 -40.74 25.38 2.12
C HIS A 184 -41.31 24.42 3.18
N THR A 185 -42.42 24.88 3.74
CA THR A 185 -43.16 24.48 4.94
C THR A 185 -44.09 23.26 4.77
N ALA A 186 -44.00 22.30 5.72
CA ALA A 186 -45.07 21.50 6.40
C ALA A 186 -46.16 20.74 5.57
N PRO A 187 -46.98 19.81 6.14
CA PRO A 187 -47.08 19.36 7.53
C PRO A 187 -47.10 17.82 7.77
N THR A 188 -46.95 17.53 9.06
CA THR A 188 -47.22 16.31 9.82
C THR A 188 -48.50 15.55 9.46
N ASN A 189 -48.41 14.22 9.43
CA ASN A 189 -49.55 13.36 9.76
C ASN A 189 -49.10 12.12 10.55
N ASN A 190 -49.45 12.14 11.84
CA ASN A 190 -49.46 11.00 12.74
C ASN A 190 -50.47 9.97 12.24
N ASN A 191 -50.10 8.69 12.21
CA ASN A 191 -50.99 7.61 12.63
C ASN A 191 -50.17 6.36 12.96
N GLY A 192 -50.08 6.08 14.25
CA GLY A 192 -49.56 4.82 14.77
C GLY A 192 -50.58 3.70 14.59
N GLN A 193 -50.10 2.55 14.16
CA GLN A 193 -50.78 1.26 14.35
C GLN A 193 -49.72 0.21 14.69
N SER A 194 -49.70 -0.17 15.95
CA SER A 194 -49.02 -1.34 16.50
C SER A 194 -49.65 -2.61 15.91
N ASN A 195 -48.89 -3.36 15.13
CA ASN A 195 -49.25 -4.73 14.78
C ASN A 195 -48.36 -5.70 15.57
N ASP A 196 -48.96 -6.28 16.59
CA ASP A 196 -48.45 -7.43 17.33
C ASP A 196 -48.26 -8.62 16.37
N PHE A 197 -47.03 -9.15 16.29
CA PHE A 197 -46.76 -10.44 15.66
C PHE A 197 -46.80 -11.55 16.72
N PRO A 198 -47.43 -12.70 16.44
CA PRO A 198 -47.54 -13.79 17.41
C PRO A 198 -46.19 -14.47 17.63
N VAL A 199 -45.81 -14.57 18.90
CA VAL A 199 -44.65 -15.33 19.38
C VAL A 199 -44.87 -16.81 19.09
N VAL A 200 -44.13 -17.36 18.12
CA VAL A 200 -44.02 -18.80 17.90
C VAL A 200 -42.92 -19.31 18.84
N GLU A 201 -43.32 -20.09 19.85
CA GLU A 201 -42.40 -20.78 20.76
C GLU A 201 -41.46 -21.69 19.96
N ALA A 202 -40.17 -21.35 19.92
CA ALA A 202 -39.14 -22.20 19.35
C ALA A 202 -38.84 -23.34 20.32
N GLU A 203 -39.15 -24.57 19.91
CA GLU A 203 -38.76 -25.80 20.61
C GLU A 203 -37.24 -25.81 20.87
N THR A 204 -36.87 -25.80 22.15
CA THR A 204 -35.48 -25.87 22.64
C THR A 204 -34.88 -27.25 22.35
N ALA A 205 -34.20 -27.39 21.22
CA ALA A 205 -33.28 -28.49 21.00
C ALA A 205 -32.01 -28.31 21.87
N PRO A 206 -31.45 -29.38 22.47
CA PRO A 206 -30.28 -29.28 23.34
C PRO A 206 -29.06 -28.77 22.55
N SER A 207 -28.30 -27.85 23.16
CA SER A 207 -27.05 -27.31 22.61
C SER A 207 -26.06 -28.45 22.40
N ILE A 208 -25.63 -28.69 21.16
CA ILE A 208 -24.56 -29.63 20.85
C ILE A 208 -23.28 -29.06 21.47
N LEU A 209 -22.70 -29.79 22.41
CA LEU A 209 -21.47 -29.42 23.08
C LEU A 209 -20.31 -29.62 22.07
N VAL A 210 -19.77 -28.53 21.53
CA VAL A 210 -18.68 -28.60 20.55
C VAL A 210 -17.36 -28.89 21.26
N ASP A 211 -16.69 -29.96 20.83
CA ASP A 211 -15.33 -30.30 21.28
C ASP A 211 -14.31 -29.56 20.40
N HIS A 212 -13.92 -28.36 20.83
CA HIS A 212 -13.05 -27.48 20.06
C HIS A 212 -11.66 -28.10 19.78
N PRO A 213 -10.97 -28.78 20.72
CA PRO A 213 -9.71 -29.46 20.42
C PRO A 213 -9.80 -30.49 19.28
N ALA A 214 -10.79 -31.39 19.30
CA ALA A 214 -10.94 -32.44 18.28
C ALA A 214 -11.21 -31.88 16.87
N LEU A 215 -11.80 -30.68 16.79
CA LEU A 215 -12.12 -29.99 15.54
C LEU A 215 -10.88 -29.68 14.69
N TYR A 216 -9.71 -29.53 15.32
CA TYR A 216 -8.45 -29.14 14.69
C TYR A 216 -7.49 -30.30 14.40
N GLU A 217 -7.89 -31.53 14.69
CA GLU A 217 -7.08 -32.71 14.42
C GLU A 217 -7.18 -33.18 12.95
N GLN A 218 -6.15 -33.85 12.45
CA GLN A 218 -6.14 -34.51 11.13
C GLN A 218 -6.45 -33.57 9.95
N TRP A 219 -5.90 -32.35 9.97
CA TRP A 219 -6.02 -31.43 8.84
C TRP A 219 -5.09 -31.88 7.68
N PRO A 220 -5.45 -31.56 6.42
CA PRO A 220 -4.54 -31.71 5.29
C PRO A 220 -3.20 -31.02 5.60
N PRO A 221 -2.05 -31.63 5.26
CA PRO A 221 -0.73 -31.06 5.56
C PRO A 221 -0.59 -29.62 5.05
N GLN A 222 -1.14 -29.31 3.88
CA GLN A 222 -1.05 -27.97 3.27
C GLN A 222 -1.81 -26.89 4.06
N LEU A 223 -2.85 -27.27 4.82
CA LEU A 223 -3.54 -26.35 5.73
C LEU A 223 -2.85 -26.32 7.09
N GLU A 224 -2.40 -27.47 7.60
CA GLU A 224 -1.69 -27.57 8.88
C GLU A 224 -0.42 -26.69 8.91
N GLU A 225 0.34 -26.72 7.82
CA GLU A 225 1.59 -25.98 7.63
C GLU A 225 1.45 -24.46 7.54
N ARG A 226 0.21 -23.94 7.47
CA ARG A 226 -0.13 -22.51 7.31
C ARG A 226 -1.01 -21.99 8.43
N ARG A 227 -1.31 -22.85 9.41
CA ARG A 227 -2.29 -22.57 10.46
C ARG A 227 -1.58 -22.01 11.68
N ASN A 228 -2.09 -20.90 12.19
CA ASN A 228 -1.73 -20.39 13.50
C ASN A 228 -2.97 -20.29 14.40
N MET A 229 -2.89 -20.90 15.59
CA MET A 229 -3.99 -20.92 16.57
C MET A 229 -3.80 -19.80 17.58
N TRP A 230 -4.76 -18.89 17.66
CA TRP A 230 -4.71 -17.74 18.56
C TRP A 230 -5.52 -17.94 19.84
N PHE A 231 -6.63 -18.67 19.76
CA PHE A 231 -7.50 -18.90 20.91
C PHE A 231 -8.35 -20.16 20.75
N ILE A 232 -8.49 -20.92 21.84
CA ILE A 232 -9.40 -22.07 21.96
C ILE A 232 -10.17 -21.93 23.29
N PRO A 233 -11.51 -21.94 23.28
CA PRO A 233 -12.31 -21.77 24.49
C PRO A 233 -12.23 -23.01 25.42
N ARG A 234 -12.35 -22.79 26.74
CA ARG A 234 -12.34 -23.86 27.76
C ARG A 234 -13.71 -24.53 27.97
N SER A 235 -14.80 -23.86 27.62
CA SER A 235 -16.17 -24.34 27.81
C SER A 235 -17.04 -23.99 26.60
N SER A 236 -17.74 -24.97 26.03
CA SER A 236 -18.59 -24.81 24.84
C SER A 236 -20.05 -24.46 25.12
N GLY A 237 -20.38 -24.12 26.38
CA GLY A 237 -21.73 -23.74 26.78
C GLY A 237 -22.01 -22.26 26.55
N ARG A 238 -22.57 -21.88 25.39
CA ARG A 238 -23.16 -20.56 25.21
C ARG A 238 -24.55 -20.51 25.85
N LYS A 239 -24.96 -19.34 26.36
CA LYS A 239 -26.37 -19.06 26.69
C LYS A 239 -27.22 -19.08 25.41
N THR A 240 -28.55 -19.15 25.57
CA THR A 240 -29.56 -19.22 24.50
C THR A 240 -29.21 -18.34 23.28
N SER A 241 -29.00 -18.98 22.13
CA SER A 241 -28.69 -18.31 20.85
C SER A 241 -29.90 -17.53 20.34
N ALA A 242 -29.70 -16.28 19.93
CA ALA A 242 -30.76 -15.44 19.36
C ALA A 242 -31.18 -15.90 17.95
N ILE A 243 -30.24 -16.54 17.22
CA ILE A 243 -30.43 -17.04 15.85
C ILE A 243 -30.88 -18.52 15.85
N GLY A 244 -30.67 -19.21 16.97
CA GLY A 244 -30.96 -20.62 17.18
C GLY A 244 -29.71 -21.49 17.04
N ALA A 245 -29.52 -22.47 17.93
CA ALA A 245 -28.31 -23.31 18.00
C ALA A 245 -27.98 -24.05 16.68
N LYS A 246 -28.99 -24.36 15.84
CA LYS A 246 -28.80 -24.99 14.53
C LYS A 246 -28.21 -24.07 13.45
N HIS A 247 -28.14 -22.76 13.71
CA HIS A 247 -27.79 -21.74 12.71
C HIS A 247 -26.51 -20.98 13.05
N GLN A 248 -25.77 -21.42 14.08
CA GLN A 248 -24.48 -20.86 14.45
C GLN A 248 -23.44 -21.13 13.33
N PRO A 249 -22.79 -20.09 12.79
CA PRO A 249 -21.93 -20.22 11.62
C PRO A 249 -20.47 -20.54 11.97
N VAL A 250 -19.73 -20.93 10.94
CA VAL A 250 -18.28 -20.68 10.87
C VAL A 250 -18.12 -19.34 10.15
N VAL A 251 -17.40 -18.41 10.78
CA VAL A 251 -17.14 -17.08 10.21
C VAL A 251 -15.75 -17.07 9.61
N TYR A 252 -15.67 -16.77 8.31
CA TYR A 252 -14.42 -16.39 7.67
C TYR A 252 -14.33 -14.86 7.67
N TRP A 253 -13.44 -14.32 8.51
CA TRP A 253 -13.05 -12.92 8.48
C TRP A 253 -12.01 -12.72 7.37
N MET A 254 -12.47 -12.30 6.21
CA MET A 254 -11.64 -12.01 5.04
C MET A 254 -11.03 -10.61 5.18
N HIS A 255 -9.71 -10.50 5.04
CA HIS A 255 -8.98 -9.25 5.16
C HIS A 255 -8.19 -8.94 3.88
N ASN A 256 -7.02 -9.58 3.69
CA ASN A 256 -6.11 -9.28 2.58
C ASN A 256 -6.08 -10.37 1.50
N THR A 257 -6.85 -11.45 1.66
CA THR A 257 -6.97 -12.53 0.67
C THR A 257 -8.21 -12.34 -0.21
N LEU A 258 -8.17 -11.33 -1.07
CA LEU A 258 -9.29 -10.89 -1.92
C LEU A 258 -9.57 -11.81 -3.13
N ARG A 259 -9.71 -13.13 -2.90
CA ARG A 259 -9.92 -14.13 -3.95
C ARG A 259 -10.63 -15.36 -3.43
N VAL A 260 -11.32 -16.09 -4.30
CA VAL A 260 -12.13 -17.26 -3.96
C VAL A 260 -11.63 -18.53 -4.65
N MET A 261 -11.18 -18.43 -5.91
CA MET A 261 -10.99 -19.62 -6.74
C MET A 261 -9.72 -20.38 -6.40
N GLN A 262 -8.61 -19.70 -6.11
CA GLN A 262 -7.30 -20.34 -5.90
C GLN A 262 -6.48 -19.69 -4.80
N GLY A 263 -5.84 -20.52 -3.97
CA GLY A 263 -4.83 -20.05 -3.03
C GLY A 263 -5.37 -19.30 -1.82
N ASN A 264 -6.67 -19.36 -1.54
CA ASN A 264 -7.25 -18.82 -0.31
C ASN A 264 -7.35 -19.94 0.74
N PHE A 265 -6.32 -20.09 1.57
CA PHE A 265 -6.26 -21.13 2.61
C PHE A 265 -7.14 -20.79 3.82
N GLY A 266 -7.41 -19.49 4.07
CA GLY A 266 -8.38 -19.03 5.08
C GLY A 266 -9.80 -19.48 4.76
N LEU A 267 -10.25 -19.23 3.53
CA LEU A 267 -11.54 -19.70 3.04
C LEU A 267 -11.61 -21.23 3.00
N GLU A 268 -10.56 -21.90 2.55
CA GLU A 268 -10.52 -23.38 2.51
C GLU A 268 -10.66 -23.97 3.92
N ALA A 269 -9.95 -23.42 4.91
CA ALA A 269 -10.08 -23.83 6.31
C ALA A 269 -11.50 -23.59 6.83
N ALA A 270 -12.12 -22.45 6.52
CA ALA A 270 -13.49 -22.16 6.91
C ALA A 270 -14.50 -23.13 6.26
N ILE A 271 -14.30 -23.52 4.99
CA ILE A 271 -15.10 -24.55 4.30
C ILE A 271 -14.94 -25.91 4.99
N LEU A 272 -13.71 -26.29 5.33
CA LEU A 272 -13.41 -27.55 6.02
C LEU A 272 -14.11 -27.61 7.39
N LEU A 273 -14.05 -26.52 8.15
CA LEU A 273 -14.71 -26.43 9.45
C LEU A 273 -16.24 -26.43 9.34
N SER A 274 -16.79 -25.68 8.40
CA SER A 274 -18.23 -25.67 8.10
C SER A 274 -18.74 -27.08 7.80
N ARG A 275 -18.00 -27.86 7.01
CA ARG A 275 -18.32 -29.27 6.71
C ARG A 275 -18.23 -30.17 7.94
N ARG A 276 -17.17 -30.04 8.75
CA ARG A 276 -16.99 -30.86 9.97
C ARG A 276 -18.08 -30.62 11.01
N LEU A 277 -18.50 -29.37 11.17
CA LEU A 277 -19.54 -28.97 12.12
C LEU A 277 -20.98 -29.11 11.58
N ALA A 278 -21.13 -29.40 10.28
CA ALA A 278 -22.41 -29.25 9.57
C ALA A 278 -23.06 -27.87 9.82
N ALA A 279 -22.24 -26.82 9.86
CA ALA A 279 -22.63 -25.44 10.19
C ALA A 279 -22.59 -24.54 8.94
N PRO A 280 -23.43 -23.48 8.87
CA PRO A 280 -23.37 -22.52 7.77
C PRO A 280 -22.04 -21.76 7.73
N LEU A 281 -21.52 -21.51 6.52
CA LEU A 281 -20.37 -20.63 6.30
C LEU A 281 -20.87 -19.20 6.09
N ILE A 282 -20.25 -18.23 6.76
CA ILE A 282 -20.47 -16.79 6.53
C ILE A 282 -19.11 -16.13 6.29
N VAL A 283 -19.09 -15.15 5.40
CA VAL A 283 -17.91 -14.31 5.15
C VAL A 283 -18.18 -12.90 5.66
N VAL A 284 -17.25 -12.38 6.45
CA VAL A 284 -17.25 -10.99 6.93
C VAL A 284 -16.00 -10.34 6.37
N CYS A 285 -16.14 -9.19 5.72
CA CYS A 285 -15.02 -8.45 5.17
C CYS A 285 -15.09 -6.99 5.61
N LEU A 286 -13.98 -6.47 6.12
CA LEU A 286 -13.86 -5.07 6.48
C LEU A 286 -13.43 -4.30 5.24
N VAL A 287 -14.27 -3.39 4.77
CA VAL A 287 -14.14 -2.73 3.48
C VAL A 287 -13.94 -1.23 3.71
N PRO A 288 -12.84 -0.63 3.21
CA PRO A 288 -12.61 0.80 3.33
C PRO A 288 -13.78 1.60 2.72
N SER A 289 -14.21 2.66 3.39
CA SER A 289 -15.27 3.56 2.92
C SER A 289 -14.91 4.25 1.59
N SER A 290 -13.64 4.21 1.17
CA SER A 290 -13.19 4.71 -0.12
C SER A 290 -13.91 4.11 -1.32
N ILE A 291 -14.45 2.90 -1.18
CA ILE A 291 -15.12 2.20 -2.29
C ILE A 291 -16.43 2.86 -2.75
N ILE A 292 -17.05 3.72 -1.94
CA ILE A 292 -18.29 4.44 -2.32
C ILE A 292 -18.01 5.83 -2.92
N TYR A 293 -16.75 6.28 -2.93
CA TYR A 293 -16.37 7.58 -3.48
C TYR A 293 -15.72 7.44 -4.86
N PRO A 294 -15.82 8.45 -5.74
CA PRO A 294 -15.07 8.50 -6.98
C PRO A 294 -13.56 8.39 -6.76
N VAL A 295 -12.87 7.78 -7.72
CA VAL A 295 -11.41 7.48 -7.65
C VAL A 295 -10.55 8.74 -7.47
N CYS A 296 -11.02 9.91 -7.91
CA CYS A 296 -10.29 11.17 -7.70
C CYS A 296 -10.20 11.60 -6.22
N HIS A 297 -10.96 10.98 -5.32
CA HIS A 297 -10.86 11.18 -3.88
C HIS A 297 -9.95 10.15 -3.19
N SER A 298 -9.45 9.15 -3.93
CA SER A 298 -8.58 8.12 -3.39
C SER A 298 -7.20 8.70 -3.06
N THR A 299 -6.75 8.46 -1.84
CA THR A 299 -5.41 8.86 -1.38
C THR A 299 -4.33 7.83 -1.74
N THR A 300 -4.75 6.60 -2.03
CA THR A 300 -3.87 5.47 -2.34
C THR A 300 -4.35 4.67 -3.53
N ALA A 301 -3.41 3.96 -4.17
CA ALA A 301 -3.69 2.95 -5.18
C ALA A 301 -4.73 1.92 -4.71
N SER A 302 -4.61 1.45 -3.47
CA SER A 302 -5.57 0.50 -2.91
C SER A 302 -6.98 1.08 -2.83
N ASP A 303 -7.13 2.31 -2.35
CA ASP A 303 -8.42 3.00 -2.33
C ASP A 303 -9.00 3.20 -3.74
N ALA A 304 -8.14 3.49 -4.71
CA ALA A 304 -8.53 3.72 -6.09
C ALA A 304 -9.05 2.45 -6.77
N TYR A 305 -8.35 1.33 -6.59
CA TYR A 305 -8.56 0.13 -7.44
C TYR A 305 -9.26 -1.04 -6.75
N ALA A 306 -9.40 -1.05 -5.41
CA ALA A 306 -9.99 -2.18 -4.70
C ALA A 306 -11.49 -2.39 -4.99
N ARG A 307 -12.21 -1.34 -5.43
CA ARG A 307 -13.67 -1.39 -5.67
C ARG A 307 -14.08 -2.54 -6.59
N PHE A 308 -13.32 -2.79 -7.66
CA PHE A 308 -13.62 -3.87 -8.61
C PHE A 308 -13.46 -5.26 -7.97
N SER A 309 -12.40 -5.44 -7.17
CA SER A 309 -12.12 -6.70 -6.48
C SER A 309 -13.23 -7.04 -5.48
N TYR A 310 -13.67 -6.08 -4.66
CA TYR A 310 -14.76 -6.30 -3.70
C TYR A 310 -16.09 -6.62 -4.38
N VAL A 311 -16.41 -5.96 -5.50
CA VAL A 311 -17.65 -6.25 -6.25
C VAL A 311 -17.62 -7.65 -6.88
N GLU A 312 -16.47 -8.08 -7.44
CA GLU A 312 -16.32 -9.43 -7.95
C GLU A 312 -16.49 -10.48 -6.84
N LEU A 313 -15.85 -10.27 -5.67
CA LEU A 313 -16.02 -11.13 -4.51
C LEU A 313 -17.47 -11.24 -4.07
N TYR A 314 -18.14 -10.09 -3.88
CA TYR A 314 -19.55 -10.04 -3.51
C TYR A 314 -20.42 -10.83 -4.49
N GLN A 315 -20.18 -10.68 -5.80
CA GLN A 315 -20.87 -11.45 -6.82
C GLN A 315 -20.58 -12.95 -6.68
N GLN A 316 -19.33 -13.38 -6.56
CA GLN A 316 -18.96 -14.79 -6.44
C GLN A 316 -19.65 -15.48 -5.24
N PHE A 317 -19.68 -14.83 -4.07
CA PHE A 317 -20.38 -15.35 -2.89
C PHE A 317 -21.91 -15.34 -3.07
N SER A 318 -22.46 -14.26 -3.63
CA SER A 318 -23.89 -14.16 -3.91
C SER A 318 -24.39 -15.24 -4.86
N HIS A 319 -23.62 -15.61 -5.90
CA HIS A 319 -23.99 -16.65 -6.86
C HIS A 319 -24.00 -18.05 -6.25
N THR A 320 -23.24 -18.28 -5.19
CA THR A 320 -23.13 -19.59 -4.51
C THR A 320 -24.05 -19.72 -3.29
N GLY A 321 -24.70 -18.62 -2.90
CA GLY A 321 -25.61 -18.56 -1.76
C GLY A 321 -24.89 -18.52 -0.40
N VAL A 322 -23.59 -18.20 -0.38
CA VAL A 322 -22.83 -17.98 0.87
C VAL A 322 -23.01 -16.51 1.29
N PRO A 323 -23.51 -16.22 2.49
CA PRO A 323 -23.67 -14.84 2.96
C PRO A 323 -22.32 -14.10 3.04
N PHE A 324 -22.28 -12.90 2.46
CA PHE A 324 -21.12 -12.00 2.47
C PHE A 324 -21.51 -10.66 3.08
N TYR A 325 -20.98 -10.36 4.26
CA TYR A 325 -21.19 -9.10 4.98
C TYR A 325 -19.98 -8.20 4.78
N GLY A 326 -20.14 -7.18 3.93
CA GLY A 326 -19.16 -6.09 3.84
C GLY A 326 -19.47 -5.04 4.89
N VAL A 327 -18.52 -4.77 5.78
CA VAL A 327 -18.66 -3.79 6.85
C VAL A 327 -17.72 -2.62 6.58
N THR A 328 -18.23 -1.40 6.62
CA THR A 328 -17.46 -0.18 6.36
C THR A 328 -17.65 0.85 7.47
N ALA A 329 -16.78 1.85 7.53
CA ALA A 329 -16.93 2.97 8.46
C ALA A 329 -18.07 3.88 8.04
N LYS A 330 -18.81 4.37 9.03
CA LYS A 330 -19.79 5.43 8.82
C LYS A 330 -19.08 6.79 8.89
N GLU A 331 -19.04 7.50 7.76
CA GLU A 331 -18.44 8.84 7.68
C GLU A 331 -19.37 9.88 8.33
N ASP A 332 -19.28 10.06 9.65
CA ASP A 332 -20.02 11.14 10.34
C ASP A 332 -19.26 12.47 10.11
N GLY A 333 -19.87 13.41 9.37
CA GLY A 333 -19.25 14.70 9.03
C GLY A 333 -18.74 15.47 10.24
N MET A 334 -17.42 15.49 10.44
CA MET A 334 -16.63 16.37 11.32
C MET A 334 -17.26 16.75 12.68
N ALA A 335 -18.03 15.86 13.30
CA ALA A 335 -18.35 15.98 14.70
C ALA A 335 -17.28 15.19 15.44
N SER A 336 -16.28 15.89 15.99
CA SER A 336 -15.52 15.32 17.08
C SER A 336 -16.53 15.05 18.20
N SER A 337 -17.05 13.83 18.26
CA SER A 337 -17.60 13.36 19.51
C SER A 337 -16.40 13.34 20.44
N LYS A 338 -16.32 14.35 21.31
CA LYS A 338 -15.58 14.20 22.56
C LYS A 338 -16.09 12.89 23.13
N ALA A 339 -15.29 11.85 23.06
CA ALA A 339 -15.63 10.56 23.62
C ALA A 339 -15.97 10.85 25.08
N ASP A 340 -17.25 10.77 25.42
CA ASP A 340 -17.70 10.80 26.81
C ASP A 340 -16.89 9.70 27.49
N GLN A 341 -15.96 10.13 28.35
CA GLN A 341 -15.21 9.26 29.24
C GLN A 341 -16.18 8.74 30.30
N THR A 342 -17.14 7.91 29.88
CA THR A 342 -17.75 6.93 30.78
C THR A 342 -16.65 5.94 31.11
N PHE A 343 -16.18 5.97 32.37
CA PHE A 343 -15.17 5.09 32.97
C PHE A 343 -15.59 3.60 33.06
N GLY A 344 -16.38 3.10 32.10
CA GLY A 344 -16.71 1.69 31.96
C GLY A 344 -15.72 1.00 31.03
N LEU A 345 -15.26 -0.20 31.40
CA LEU A 345 -14.49 -1.08 30.52
C LEU A 345 -15.34 -1.43 29.29
N ARG A 346 -14.98 -0.90 28.12
CA ARG A 346 -15.64 -1.29 26.87
C ARG A 346 -15.08 -2.63 26.38
N PRO A 347 -15.90 -3.49 25.75
CA PRO A 347 -15.39 -4.70 25.12
C PRO A 347 -14.45 -4.36 23.97
N ASN A 348 -13.61 -5.32 23.56
CA ASN A 348 -12.85 -5.17 22.33
C ASN A 348 -13.82 -5.04 21.12
N PRO A 349 -13.66 -4.04 20.25
CA PRO A 349 -14.63 -3.77 19.19
C PRO A 349 -14.67 -4.85 18.11
N LEU A 350 -13.56 -5.53 17.81
CA LEU A 350 -13.54 -6.67 16.89
C LEU A 350 -14.24 -7.88 17.52
N TYR A 351 -14.08 -8.08 18.84
CA TYR A 351 -14.86 -9.08 19.56
C TYR A 351 -16.36 -8.79 19.47
N GLU A 352 -16.81 -7.55 19.73
CA GLU A 352 -18.24 -7.20 19.61
C GLU A 352 -18.80 -7.51 18.22
N LEU A 353 -18.06 -7.12 17.18
CA LEU A 353 -18.46 -7.33 15.79
C LEU A 353 -18.56 -8.82 15.43
N LEU A 354 -17.54 -9.61 15.75
CA LEU A 354 -17.47 -11.03 15.39
C LEU A 354 -18.41 -11.87 16.26
N ASP A 355 -18.55 -11.54 17.55
CA ASP A 355 -19.41 -12.28 18.48
C ASP A 355 -20.90 -12.16 18.11
N ALA A 356 -21.30 -11.04 17.48
CA ALA A 356 -22.67 -10.77 17.02
C ALA A 356 -23.20 -11.81 16.01
N PHE A 357 -22.31 -12.46 15.26
CA PHE A 357 -22.67 -13.56 14.34
C PHE A 357 -22.91 -14.89 15.03
N GLU A 358 -22.66 -14.93 16.34
CA GLU A 358 -22.68 -16.11 17.17
C GLU A 358 -21.87 -17.32 16.62
N PRO A 359 -20.57 -17.15 16.26
CA PRO A 359 -19.82 -18.20 15.56
C PRO A 359 -19.47 -19.40 16.45
N HIS A 360 -19.20 -20.55 15.82
CA HIS A 360 -18.47 -21.67 16.41
C HIS A 360 -16.95 -21.44 16.39
N ALA A 361 -16.46 -20.90 15.27
CA ALA A 361 -15.06 -20.57 15.06
C ALA A 361 -14.96 -19.38 14.10
N VAL A 362 -13.95 -18.55 14.33
CA VAL A 362 -13.54 -17.47 13.44
C VAL A 362 -12.21 -17.85 12.81
N VAL A 363 -12.20 -17.89 11.48
CA VAL A 363 -10.98 -18.06 10.67
C VAL A 363 -10.65 -16.72 10.03
N THR A 364 -9.41 -16.26 10.14
CA THR A 364 -8.95 -15.04 9.46
C THR A 364 -7.72 -15.30 8.59
N ASP A 365 -7.35 -14.34 7.75
CA ASP A 365 -6.06 -14.32 7.08
C ASP A 365 -4.92 -14.04 8.08
N ALA A 366 -3.70 -14.52 7.79
CA ALA A 366 -2.51 -14.09 8.51
C ALA A 366 -2.18 -12.61 8.19
N MET A 367 -1.95 -11.80 9.24
CA MET A 367 -1.70 -10.37 9.14
C MET A 367 -0.20 -10.07 9.19
N PHE A 368 0.31 -9.40 8.16
CA PHE A 368 1.73 -9.02 8.02
C PHE A 368 1.97 -7.51 8.18
N ASP A 369 0.91 -6.72 8.10
CA ASP A 369 0.92 -5.29 8.41
C ASP A 369 0.74 -5.05 9.91
N THR A 370 1.48 -4.10 10.45
CA THR A 370 1.51 -3.79 11.89
C THR A 370 0.13 -3.48 12.47
N PRO A 371 -0.73 -2.63 11.87
CA PRO A 371 -2.04 -2.31 12.45
C PRO A 371 -2.93 -3.54 12.60
N SER A 372 -3.02 -4.36 11.56
CA SER A 372 -3.92 -5.52 11.57
C SER A 372 -3.40 -6.64 12.47
N ARG A 373 -2.08 -6.80 12.54
CA ARG A 373 -1.45 -7.74 13.46
C ARG A 373 -1.63 -7.32 14.93
N ASN A 374 -1.43 -6.04 15.25
CA ASN A 374 -1.64 -5.50 16.58
C ASN A 374 -3.08 -5.75 17.06
N ASP A 375 -4.06 -5.55 16.19
CA ASP A 375 -5.46 -5.82 16.48
C ASP A 375 -5.74 -7.32 16.70
N LEU A 376 -5.10 -8.21 15.95
CA LEU A 376 -5.23 -9.65 16.15
C LEU A 376 -4.64 -10.10 17.50
N VAL A 377 -3.49 -9.54 17.90
CA VAL A 377 -2.86 -9.77 19.21
C VAL A 377 -3.71 -9.21 20.35
N ARG A 378 -4.28 -8.01 20.18
CA ARG A 378 -5.19 -7.43 21.18
C ARG A 378 -6.47 -8.25 21.32
N LEU A 379 -7.03 -8.73 20.21
CA LEU A 379 -8.19 -9.61 20.21
C LEU A 379 -7.89 -10.94 20.91
N SER A 380 -6.76 -11.58 20.62
CA SER A 380 -6.37 -12.84 21.28
C SER A 380 -6.19 -12.64 22.79
N ARG A 381 -5.47 -11.59 23.22
CA ARG A 381 -5.32 -11.23 24.64
C ARG A 381 -6.67 -10.97 25.31
N TYR A 382 -7.59 -10.27 24.64
CA TYR A 382 -8.94 -10.04 25.15
C TYR A 382 -9.72 -11.35 25.36
N LEU A 383 -9.65 -12.27 24.38
CA LEU A 383 -10.29 -13.59 24.47
C LEU A 383 -9.68 -14.43 25.61
N GLU A 384 -8.35 -14.37 25.79
CA GLU A 384 -7.64 -15.05 26.86
C GLU A 384 -8.04 -14.54 28.25
N LEU A 385 -8.21 -13.23 28.42
CA LEU A 385 -8.68 -12.64 29.68
C LEU A 385 -10.14 -13.00 29.98
N ASN A 386 -10.95 -13.23 28.94
CA ASN A 386 -12.39 -13.52 29.06
C ASN A 386 -12.75 -14.97 28.71
N GLN A 387 -11.83 -15.92 28.94
CA GLN A 387 -11.96 -17.35 28.58
C GLN A 387 -13.26 -18.03 29.01
N SER A 388 -13.87 -17.60 30.12
CA SER A 388 -15.14 -18.16 30.63
C SER A 388 -16.39 -17.65 29.90
N SER A 389 -16.28 -16.52 29.21
CA SER A 389 -17.39 -15.85 28.52
C SER A 389 -17.34 -16.03 27.00
N CYS A 390 -16.14 -16.20 26.43
CA CYS A 390 -15.94 -16.41 25.00
C CYS A 390 -16.20 -17.88 24.61
N SER A 391 -17.00 -18.08 23.56
CA SER A 391 -17.51 -19.41 23.17
C SER A 391 -16.98 -19.93 21.82
N TRP A 392 -16.03 -19.24 21.19
CA TRP A 392 -15.57 -19.56 19.84
C TRP A 392 -14.06 -19.50 19.73
N SER A 393 -13.49 -20.33 18.85
CA SER A 393 -12.05 -20.37 18.60
C SER A 393 -11.63 -19.31 17.58
N LEU A 394 -10.40 -18.81 17.71
CA LEU A 394 -9.78 -17.90 16.74
C LEU A 394 -8.53 -18.55 16.13
N LEU A 395 -8.47 -18.60 14.81
CA LEU A 395 -7.28 -19.03 14.08
C LEU A 395 -7.02 -18.15 12.85
N SER A 396 -5.77 -18.07 12.44
CA SER A 396 -5.37 -17.42 11.18
C SER A 396 -4.73 -18.42 10.22
N MET A 397 -4.89 -18.17 8.93
CA MET A 397 -4.30 -18.98 7.86
C MET A 397 -3.42 -18.11 6.97
N ASP A 398 -2.16 -18.53 6.78
CA ASP A 398 -1.28 -17.87 5.82
C ASP A 398 -1.70 -18.19 4.38
N SER A 399 -2.40 -17.25 3.76
CA SER A 399 -2.74 -17.27 2.34
C SER A 399 -1.86 -16.34 1.51
N THR A 400 -0.93 -15.63 2.11
CA THR A 400 -0.20 -14.54 1.48
C THR A 400 1.16 -14.98 0.98
N THR A 401 1.88 -15.82 1.75
CA THR A 401 3.20 -16.30 1.35
C THR A 401 3.11 -17.42 0.31
N CYS A 402 4.08 -17.45 -0.60
CA CYS A 402 4.24 -18.59 -1.49
C CYS A 402 4.60 -19.86 -0.70
N CYS A 403 5.51 -19.72 0.26
CA CYS A 403 5.93 -20.77 1.18
C CYS A 403 6.06 -20.17 2.58
N PRO A 404 5.35 -20.70 3.61
CA PRO A 404 5.42 -20.16 4.98
C PRO A 404 6.71 -20.63 5.66
N ALA A 405 7.87 -20.37 5.07
CA ALA A 405 9.16 -20.86 5.56
C ALA A 405 9.45 -20.43 7.00
N TYR A 406 8.95 -19.26 7.40
CA TYR A 406 9.04 -18.74 8.76
C TYR A 406 8.32 -19.62 9.80
N GLU A 407 7.25 -20.33 9.40
CA GLU A 407 6.53 -21.31 10.23
C GLU A 407 7.13 -22.71 10.17
N LEU A 408 7.96 -23.01 9.17
CA LEU A 408 8.42 -24.39 8.91
C LEU A 408 9.87 -24.62 9.33
N SER A 409 10.71 -23.58 9.26
CA SER A 409 12.10 -23.65 9.66
C SER A 409 12.23 -23.28 11.13
N MET A 410 12.67 -24.24 11.95
CA MET A 410 13.00 -23.97 13.36
C MET A 410 14.04 -22.85 13.52
N LYS A 411 14.95 -22.68 12.55
CA LYS A 411 15.93 -21.60 12.56
C LYS A 411 15.27 -20.24 12.36
N LEU A 412 14.34 -20.13 11.41
CA LEU A 412 13.60 -18.89 11.21
C LEU A 412 12.66 -18.61 12.39
N GLN A 413 12.00 -19.64 12.93
CA GLN A 413 11.17 -19.49 14.14
C GLN A 413 11.98 -18.95 15.32
N SER A 414 13.20 -19.44 15.55
CA SER A 414 14.06 -18.97 16.64
C SER A 414 14.49 -17.50 16.52
N THR A 415 14.32 -16.87 15.35
CA THR A 415 14.57 -15.43 15.19
C THR A 415 13.47 -14.55 15.77
N PHE A 416 12.30 -15.11 16.09
CA PHE A 416 11.22 -14.37 16.76
C PHE A 416 11.39 -14.33 18.29
N ASP A 417 12.41 -14.99 18.84
CA ASP A 417 12.71 -14.94 20.27
C ASP A 417 13.28 -13.56 20.65
N SER A 418 12.94 -13.09 21.85
CA SER A 418 13.33 -11.76 22.34
C SER A 418 14.84 -11.50 22.23
N GLY A 419 15.20 -10.41 21.53
CA GLY A 419 16.58 -9.95 21.39
C GLY A 419 17.43 -10.74 20.37
N THR A 420 16.81 -11.62 19.58
CA THR A 420 17.49 -12.30 18.46
C THR A 420 17.34 -11.50 17.17
N ALA A 421 18.41 -11.42 16.37
CA ALA A 421 18.37 -10.72 15.08
C ALA A 421 17.63 -11.54 14.01
N PHE A 422 16.99 -10.85 13.06
CA PHE A 422 16.40 -11.50 11.89
C PHE A 422 17.46 -12.18 11.01
N ALA A 423 17.03 -13.19 10.26
CA ALA A 423 17.88 -13.92 9.33
C ALA A 423 18.25 -13.07 8.11
N SER A 424 19.52 -13.12 7.68
CA SER A 424 19.95 -12.46 6.43
C SER A 424 19.23 -13.04 5.20
N GLU A 425 19.28 -12.34 4.06
CA GLU A 425 18.65 -12.84 2.83
C GLU A 425 19.23 -14.20 2.40
N GLU A 426 20.53 -14.42 2.57
CA GLU A 426 21.19 -15.68 2.23
C GLU A 426 20.75 -16.80 3.17
N GLN A 427 20.65 -16.51 4.47
CA GLN A 427 20.19 -17.47 5.48
C GLN A 427 18.72 -17.84 5.23
N PHE A 428 17.87 -16.84 5.05
CA PHE A 428 16.46 -17.05 4.69
C PHE A 428 16.34 -17.83 3.38
N GLY A 429 17.10 -17.47 2.36
CA GLY A 429 17.10 -18.13 1.05
C GLY A 429 17.50 -19.61 1.14
N ALA A 430 18.48 -19.96 1.98
CA ALA A 430 18.89 -21.34 2.22
C ALA A 430 17.76 -22.16 2.86
N GLU A 431 17.13 -21.63 3.91
CA GLU A 431 15.99 -22.28 4.57
C GLU A 431 14.79 -22.38 3.61
N TYR A 432 14.43 -21.29 2.93
CA TYR A 432 13.34 -21.24 1.96
C TYR A 432 13.47 -22.26 0.82
N SER A 433 14.68 -22.46 0.31
CA SER A 433 14.94 -23.41 -0.79
C SER A 433 14.57 -24.85 -0.44
N SER A 434 14.73 -25.22 0.83
CA SER A 434 14.43 -26.57 1.35
C SER A 434 12.93 -26.88 1.35
N PHE A 435 12.08 -25.85 1.54
CA PHE A 435 10.63 -26.01 1.63
C PHE A 435 9.90 -25.68 0.32
N SER A 436 10.42 -24.74 -0.45
CA SER A 436 9.78 -24.31 -1.70
C SER A 436 9.62 -25.46 -2.69
N SER A 437 10.66 -26.25 -2.98
CA SER A 437 10.61 -27.28 -4.04
C SER A 437 9.69 -28.46 -3.72
N ALA A 438 9.63 -28.90 -2.46
CA ALA A 438 8.91 -30.10 -2.06
C ALA A 438 7.38 -29.94 -2.02
N ARG A 439 6.87 -28.71 -1.97
CA ARG A 439 5.47 -28.41 -1.61
C ARG A 439 4.62 -27.82 -2.74
N HIS A 440 5.15 -27.79 -3.97
CA HIS A 440 4.37 -27.48 -5.18
C HIS A 440 3.35 -28.59 -5.56
N GLY A 441 3.05 -29.51 -4.63
CA GLY A 441 2.02 -30.52 -4.81
C GLY A 441 0.66 -29.89 -5.11
N THR A 442 -0.16 -30.60 -5.89
CA THR A 442 -1.45 -30.13 -6.38
C THR A 442 -2.48 -30.11 -5.24
N TYR A 443 -2.44 -29.08 -4.38
CA TYR A 443 -3.59 -28.84 -3.50
C TYR A 443 -4.77 -28.39 -4.36
N VAL A 444 -5.89 -29.10 -4.22
CA VAL A 444 -7.13 -28.82 -4.94
C VAL A 444 -8.04 -28.08 -3.97
N PHE A 445 -8.27 -26.80 -4.25
CA PHE A 445 -9.19 -25.97 -3.48
C PHE A 445 -10.63 -26.42 -3.69
N SER A 446 -11.38 -26.46 -2.59
CA SER A 446 -12.79 -26.80 -2.59
C SER A 446 -13.59 -25.68 -3.28
N PRO A 447 -14.60 -26.01 -4.12
CA PRO A 447 -15.55 -25.00 -4.54
C PRO A 447 -16.34 -24.49 -3.33
N LEU A 448 -16.83 -23.26 -3.42
CA LEU A 448 -17.72 -22.70 -2.41
C LEU A 448 -18.91 -23.65 -2.16
N PRO A 449 -19.31 -23.86 -0.89
CA PRO A 449 -20.47 -24.67 -0.58
C PRO A 449 -21.69 -24.04 -1.24
N ARG A 450 -22.40 -24.80 -2.07
CA ARG A 450 -23.67 -24.34 -2.62
C ARG A 450 -24.66 -24.28 -1.46
N GLY A 451 -25.04 -23.07 -1.05
CA GLY A 451 -26.15 -22.89 -0.14
C GLY A 451 -27.40 -23.44 -0.82
N GLY A 452 -28.00 -24.50 -0.27
CA GLY A 452 -29.41 -24.75 -0.55
C GLY A 452 -30.17 -23.52 -0.05
N SER A 453 -31.09 -22.95 -0.86
CA SER A 453 -31.94 -21.78 -0.55
C SER A 453 -31.87 -21.37 0.92
N GLN A 454 -30.83 -20.63 1.32
CA GLN A 454 -30.71 -20.24 2.71
C GLN A 454 -31.87 -19.28 2.97
N ASP A 455 -32.63 -19.53 4.03
CA ASP A 455 -33.78 -18.70 4.40
C ASP A 455 -33.32 -17.24 4.46
N ALA A 456 -33.77 -16.41 3.53
CA ALA A 456 -33.55 -14.97 3.54
C ALA A 456 -33.95 -14.39 4.92
N ALA A 457 -34.92 -15.02 5.59
CA ALA A 457 -35.32 -14.72 6.96
C ALA A 457 -34.25 -14.94 8.03
N VAL A 458 -33.32 -15.89 7.86
CA VAL A 458 -32.22 -16.12 8.81
C VAL A 458 -31.11 -15.08 8.60
N ASN A 459 -30.81 -14.73 7.35
CA ASN A 459 -29.85 -13.65 7.07
C ASN A 459 -30.41 -12.28 7.51
N GLN A 460 -31.70 -12.02 7.28
CA GLN A 460 -32.36 -10.83 7.80
C GLN A 460 -32.25 -10.75 9.32
N ARG A 461 -32.56 -11.85 10.04
CA ARG A 461 -32.39 -11.91 11.50
C ARG A 461 -30.95 -11.63 11.95
N ARG A 462 -29.94 -12.08 11.20
CA ARG A 462 -28.53 -11.78 11.49
C ARG A 462 -28.23 -10.29 11.29
N SER A 463 -28.69 -9.70 10.18
CA SER A 463 -28.56 -8.26 9.96
C SER A 463 -29.26 -7.45 11.06
N ASP A 464 -30.43 -7.88 11.53
CA ASP A 464 -31.16 -7.22 12.63
C ASP A 464 -30.38 -7.27 13.96
N VAL A 465 -29.70 -8.39 14.25
CA VAL A 465 -28.83 -8.55 15.43
C VAL A 465 -27.53 -7.74 15.29
N LEU A 466 -26.99 -7.68 14.08
CA LEU A 466 -25.73 -6.99 13.77
C LEU A 466 -25.90 -5.46 13.79
N TYR A 467 -27.05 -4.96 13.33
CA TYR A 467 -27.34 -3.53 13.21
C TYR A 467 -27.03 -2.69 14.46
N PRO A 468 -27.51 -3.04 15.69
CA PRO A 468 -27.18 -2.27 16.88
C PRO A 468 -25.69 -2.30 17.24
N VAL A 469 -24.97 -3.38 16.89
CA VAL A 469 -23.51 -3.49 17.11
C VAL A 469 -22.78 -2.54 16.15
N LEU A 470 -23.14 -2.54 14.87
CA LEU A 470 -22.59 -1.63 13.87
C LEU A 470 -22.79 -0.17 14.28
N GLN A 471 -23.99 0.20 14.73
CA GLN A 471 -24.27 1.55 15.21
C GLN A 471 -23.37 1.98 16.38
N ARG A 472 -23.15 1.10 17.37
CA ARG A 472 -22.27 1.41 18.52
C ARG A 472 -20.81 1.59 18.11
N LEU A 473 -20.36 0.86 17.09
CA LEU A 473 -19.00 0.90 16.58
C LEU A 473 -18.78 1.97 15.49
N HIS A 474 -19.79 2.78 15.17
CA HIS A 474 -19.77 3.72 14.04
C HIS A 474 -19.45 3.04 12.69
N LEU A 475 -20.02 1.86 12.48
CA LEU A 475 -19.92 1.07 11.27
C LEU A 475 -21.28 0.96 10.57
N GLU A 476 -21.27 0.56 9.30
CA GLU A 476 -22.47 0.23 8.52
C GLU A 476 -22.20 -0.91 7.53
N GLU A 477 -23.26 -1.56 7.05
CA GLU A 477 -23.16 -2.57 6.00
C GLU A 477 -23.03 -1.89 4.63
N VAL A 478 -22.14 -2.39 3.79
CA VAL A 478 -21.87 -1.84 2.46
C VAL A 478 -23.11 -1.97 1.56
N ASN A 479 -23.57 -0.85 1.00
CA ASN A 479 -24.60 -0.86 -0.03
C ASN A 479 -24.00 -1.22 -1.41
N TRP A 480 -23.96 -2.52 -1.71
CA TRP A 480 -23.40 -3.05 -2.96
C TRP A 480 -24.06 -2.51 -4.25
N LYS A 481 -25.30 -2.02 -4.20
CA LYS A 481 -25.95 -1.41 -5.36
C LYS A 481 -25.27 -0.09 -5.73
N VAL A 482 -24.92 0.73 -4.73
CA VAL A 482 -24.19 1.99 -4.93
C VAL A 482 -22.80 1.71 -5.47
N VAL A 483 -22.07 0.77 -4.85
CA VAL A 483 -20.71 0.39 -5.26
C VAL A 483 -20.68 -0.11 -6.71
N LYS A 484 -21.67 -0.92 -7.10
CA LYS A 484 -21.82 -1.38 -8.50
C LYS A 484 -22.10 -0.22 -9.46
N ALA A 485 -22.98 0.71 -9.09
CA ALA A 485 -23.27 1.88 -9.90
C ALA A 485 -22.02 2.78 -10.09
N GLU A 486 -21.21 2.98 -9.04
CA GLU A 486 -19.93 3.69 -9.12
C GLU A 486 -18.91 2.98 -10.04
N ASN A 487 -18.86 1.65 -10.01
CA ASN A 487 -18.05 0.89 -10.98
C ASN A 487 -18.51 1.11 -12.42
N SER A 488 -19.82 1.22 -12.67
CA SER A 488 -20.35 1.51 -14.01
C SER A 488 -20.04 2.93 -14.51
N GLN A 489 -19.84 3.89 -13.60
CA GLN A 489 -19.47 5.27 -13.93
C GLN A 489 -17.97 5.49 -14.04
N SER A 490 -17.16 4.54 -13.58
CA SER A 490 -15.71 4.61 -13.67
C SER A 490 -15.25 4.58 -15.14
N SER A 491 -14.13 5.26 -15.44
CA SER A 491 -13.57 5.32 -16.80
C SER A 491 -13.34 3.91 -17.37
N SER A 492 -13.71 3.70 -18.63
CA SER A 492 -13.45 2.43 -19.33
C SER A 492 -11.97 2.10 -19.50
N GLN A 493 -11.09 3.12 -19.37
CA GLN A 493 -9.64 2.97 -19.42
C GLN A 493 -9.04 2.55 -18.06
N MET A 494 -9.84 2.54 -16.99
CA MET A 494 -9.36 2.17 -15.67
C MET A 494 -9.04 0.68 -15.60
N ARG A 495 -7.79 0.36 -15.24
CA ARG A 495 -7.35 -1.02 -15.06
C ARG A 495 -8.05 -1.66 -13.88
N ARG A 496 -8.42 -2.93 -14.03
CA ARG A 496 -9.04 -3.75 -13.00
C ARG A 496 -8.01 -4.72 -12.43
N PHE A 497 -8.05 -4.92 -11.12
CA PHE A 497 -7.11 -5.80 -10.41
C PHE A 497 -7.81 -6.96 -9.72
N SER A 498 -8.93 -7.42 -10.27
CA SER A 498 -9.77 -8.47 -9.72
C SER A 498 -9.15 -9.87 -9.91
N GLU A 499 -9.71 -10.90 -9.27
CA GLU A 499 -9.21 -12.29 -9.41
C GLU A 499 -9.33 -12.77 -10.85
N GLY A 500 -10.47 -12.53 -11.50
CA GLY A 500 -10.70 -12.90 -12.90
C GLY A 500 -9.66 -12.29 -13.85
N GLU A 501 -9.37 -10.99 -13.68
CA GLU A 501 -8.38 -10.26 -14.48
C GLU A 501 -6.95 -10.79 -14.25
N GLY A 502 -6.59 -11.09 -12.99
CA GLY A 502 -5.29 -11.69 -12.66
C GLY A 502 -5.09 -13.06 -13.30
N LEU A 503 -6.13 -13.91 -13.27
CA LEU A 503 -6.14 -15.23 -13.90
C LEU A 503 -6.11 -15.15 -15.44
N GLN A 504 -6.82 -14.19 -16.03
CA GLN A 504 -6.80 -13.94 -17.47
C GLN A 504 -5.40 -13.47 -17.90
N LYS A 505 -4.80 -12.53 -17.16
CA LYS A 505 -3.44 -12.04 -17.43
C LYS A 505 -2.39 -13.14 -17.34
N LEU A 506 -2.49 -14.01 -16.34
CA LEU A 506 -1.64 -15.21 -16.25
C LEU A 506 -1.83 -16.13 -17.46
N SER A 507 -3.08 -16.38 -17.87
CA SER A 507 -3.36 -17.21 -19.05
C SER A 507 -2.76 -16.60 -20.32
N GLN A 508 -2.89 -15.29 -20.50
CA GLN A 508 -2.30 -14.55 -21.63
C GLN A 508 -0.77 -14.67 -21.65
N LEU A 509 -0.11 -14.53 -20.49
CA LEU A 509 1.34 -14.69 -20.38
C LEU A 509 1.81 -16.12 -20.74
N LEU A 510 1.01 -17.14 -20.42
CA LEU A 510 1.34 -18.53 -20.74
C LEU A 510 1.07 -18.88 -22.21
N SER A 511 0.08 -18.25 -22.83
CA SER A 511 -0.25 -18.41 -24.25
C SER A 511 0.61 -17.55 -25.18
N GLY A 512 1.12 -16.41 -24.70
CA GLY A 512 1.86 -15.44 -25.52
C GLY A 512 3.22 -15.96 -25.97
N SER A 513 3.50 -15.84 -27.26
CA SER A 513 4.80 -16.13 -27.87
C SER A 513 5.60 -14.83 -28.08
N ASP A 514 5.87 -14.11 -26.99
CA ASP A 514 6.62 -12.86 -27.10
C ASP A 514 8.10 -13.16 -27.38
N SER A 515 8.59 -12.71 -28.53
CA SER A 515 9.95 -13.02 -29.01
C SER A 515 11.03 -12.12 -28.40
N GLN A 516 10.62 -11.08 -27.66
CA GLN A 516 11.50 -10.12 -26.98
C GLN A 516 12.19 -10.73 -25.74
N PRO A 517 13.38 -10.24 -25.36
CA PRO A 517 14.02 -10.62 -24.10
C PRO A 517 13.10 -10.32 -22.91
N ALA A 518 12.92 -11.29 -22.01
CA ALA A 518 11.97 -11.20 -20.89
C ALA A 518 12.11 -9.91 -20.07
N ILE A 519 13.34 -9.42 -19.89
CA ILE A 519 13.61 -8.18 -19.15
C ILE A 519 13.06 -6.92 -19.83
N GLN A 520 13.12 -6.82 -21.17
CA GLN A 520 12.62 -5.64 -21.88
C GLN A 520 11.09 -5.56 -21.79
N THR A 521 10.43 -6.71 -21.92
CA THR A 521 8.98 -6.83 -21.74
C THR A 521 8.57 -6.43 -20.32
N GLU A 522 9.32 -6.86 -19.31
CA GLU A 522 9.01 -6.55 -17.90
C GLU A 522 9.19 -5.07 -17.55
N LEU A 523 10.23 -4.43 -18.09
CA LEU A 523 10.47 -3.00 -17.91
C LEU A 523 9.43 -2.10 -18.61
N ARG A 524 8.65 -2.69 -19.54
CA ARG A 524 7.50 -2.04 -20.21
C ARG A 524 6.16 -2.37 -19.55
N GLY A 525 6.15 -3.01 -18.38
CA GLY A 525 4.93 -3.34 -17.65
C GLY A 525 4.32 -4.69 -18.01
N GLY A 526 5.01 -5.48 -18.85
CA GLY A 526 4.62 -6.84 -19.23
C GLY A 526 5.37 -7.93 -18.45
N GLY A 527 5.44 -9.13 -19.01
CA GLY A 527 6.14 -10.26 -18.40
C GLY A 527 5.57 -10.69 -17.05
N VAL A 528 6.28 -11.57 -16.35
CA VAL A 528 5.73 -12.22 -15.14
C VAL A 528 5.58 -11.28 -13.95
N LEU A 529 6.43 -10.24 -13.86
CA LEU A 529 6.35 -9.25 -12.78
C LEU A 529 5.13 -8.33 -12.89
N SER A 530 4.49 -8.26 -14.05
CA SER A 530 3.23 -7.54 -14.22
C SER A 530 2.04 -8.15 -13.45
N LEU A 531 2.24 -9.32 -12.82
CA LEU A 531 1.32 -9.96 -11.88
C LEU A 531 1.49 -9.46 -10.44
N LEU A 532 2.58 -8.74 -10.13
CA LEU A 532 2.91 -8.32 -8.76
C LEU A 532 1.82 -7.45 -8.11
N PRO A 533 1.17 -6.48 -8.80
CA PRO A 533 0.02 -5.77 -8.23
C PRO A 533 -1.13 -6.68 -7.80
N PHE A 534 -1.49 -7.70 -8.59
CA PHE A 534 -2.56 -8.65 -8.26
C PHE A 534 -2.18 -9.51 -7.05
N ILE A 535 -0.92 -9.94 -6.99
CA ILE A 535 -0.40 -10.73 -5.87
C ILE A 535 -0.40 -9.90 -4.59
N ARG A 536 0.09 -8.66 -4.65
CA ARG A 536 0.14 -7.77 -3.49
C ARG A 536 -1.26 -7.36 -3.02
N HIS A 537 -2.18 -7.11 -3.96
CA HIS A 537 -3.57 -6.80 -3.68
C HIS A 537 -4.37 -8.00 -3.13
N GLY A 538 -3.82 -9.22 -3.22
CA GLY A 538 -4.47 -10.42 -2.72
C GLY A 538 -5.45 -11.08 -3.70
N THR A 539 -5.51 -10.63 -4.95
CA THR A 539 -6.41 -11.19 -5.97
C THR A 539 -5.78 -12.32 -6.78
N LEU A 540 -4.47 -12.55 -6.65
CA LEU A 540 -3.77 -13.67 -7.28
C LEU A 540 -2.77 -14.35 -6.33
N PHE A 541 -2.74 -15.68 -6.33
CA PHE A 541 -1.83 -16.45 -5.49
C PHE A 541 -0.55 -16.86 -6.22
N VAL A 542 0.62 -16.60 -5.62
CA VAL A 542 1.94 -16.92 -6.20
C VAL A 542 2.11 -18.41 -6.43
N GLY A 543 1.70 -19.25 -5.47
CA GLY A 543 1.83 -20.71 -5.62
C GLY A 543 1.02 -21.23 -6.81
N TYR A 544 -0.13 -20.62 -7.12
CA TYR A 544 -0.91 -20.94 -8.31
C TYR A 544 -0.19 -20.51 -9.60
N VAL A 545 0.41 -19.30 -9.63
CA VAL A 545 1.23 -18.82 -10.75
C VAL A 545 2.37 -19.79 -11.05
N LEU A 546 3.14 -20.17 -10.03
CA LEU A 546 4.27 -21.11 -10.18
C LEU A 546 3.82 -22.50 -10.65
N ARG A 547 2.68 -22.98 -10.15
CA ARG A 547 2.09 -24.25 -10.58
C ARG A 547 1.74 -24.19 -12.07
N ARG A 548 0.99 -23.17 -12.51
CA ARG A 548 0.58 -23.02 -13.92
C ARG A 548 1.76 -22.87 -14.88
N ILE A 549 2.81 -22.14 -14.50
CA ILE A 549 4.03 -22.06 -15.31
C ILE A 549 4.73 -23.43 -15.38
N SER A 550 4.78 -24.17 -14.26
CA SER A 550 5.39 -25.51 -14.23
C SER A 550 4.62 -26.53 -15.07
N GLU A 551 3.29 -26.50 -15.01
CA GLU A 551 2.41 -27.30 -15.88
C GLU A 551 2.63 -26.95 -17.35
N ALA A 552 2.70 -25.66 -17.70
CA ALA A 552 2.96 -25.22 -19.07
C ALA A 552 4.35 -25.65 -19.59
N ILE A 553 5.37 -25.69 -18.72
CA ILE A 553 6.69 -26.24 -19.08
C ILE A 553 6.61 -27.75 -19.28
N ALA A 554 5.91 -28.48 -18.40
CA ALA A 554 5.76 -29.93 -18.48
C ALA A 554 4.94 -30.38 -19.69
N SER A 555 3.97 -29.57 -20.13
CA SER A 555 3.16 -29.84 -21.32
C SER A 555 3.85 -29.49 -22.64
N CYS A 556 5.05 -28.89 -22.62
CA CYS A 556 5.80 -28.60 -23.84
C CYS A 556 6.33 -29.91 -24.46
N PRO A 557 6.09 -30.19 -25.76
CA PRO A 557 6.71 -31.31 -26.43
C PRO A 557 8.23 -31.15 -26.48
N VAL A 558 8.95 -32.25 -26.73
CA VAL A 558 10.40 -32.21 -26.94
C VAL A 558 10.70 -31.27 -28.11
N PRO A 559 11.46 -30.19 -27.90
CA PRO A 559 11.59 -29.15 -28.91
C PRO A 559 12.46 -29.63 -30.07
N THR A 560 11.89 -29.62 -31.27
CA THR A 560 12.52 -30.05 -32.51
C THR A 560 13.10 -28.88 -33.30
N THR A 561 12.48 -27.69 -33.18
CA THR A 561 12.91 -26.47 -33.86
C THR A 561 13.71 -25.54 -32.94
N PRO A 562 14.58 -24.65 -33.48
CA PRO A 562 15.22 -23.60 -32.68
C PRO A 562 14.21 -22.67 -31.98
N GLN A 563 13.06 -22.43 -32.62
CA GLN A 563 12.00 -21.59 -32.08
C GLN A 563 11.33 -22.24 -30.85
N GLU A 564 10.97 -23.52 -30.93
CA GLU A 564 10.45 -24.28 -29.77
C GLU A 564 11.45 -24.33 -28.61
N ARG A 565 12.75 -24.47 -28.91
CA ARG A 565 13.81 -24.40 -27.89
C ARG A 565 13.85 -23.03 -27.21
N LYS A 566 13.73 -21.95 -27.98
CA LYS A 566 13.68 -20.58 -27.45
C LYS A 566 12.45 -20.38 -26.56
N GLU A 567 11.27 -20.82 -26.99
CA GLU A 567 10.03 -20.70 -26.22
C GLU A 567 10.08 -21.47 -24.89
N LEU A 568 10.60 -22.71 -24.91
CA LEU A 568 10.80 -23.49 -23.69
C LEU A 568 11.80 -22.81 -22.74
N ALA A 569 12.89 -22.25 -23.27
CA ALA A 569 13.86 -21.50 -22.47
C ALA A 569 13.21 -20.26 -21.84
N MET A 570 12.39 -19.52 -22.59
CA MET A 570 11.65 -18.35 -22.09
C MET A 570 10.68 -18.72 -20.96
N ARG A 571 9.93 -19.83 -21.08
CA ARG A 571 9.07 -20.33 -19.99
C ARG A 571 9.87 -20.71 -18.75
N LYS A 572 11.05 -21.33 -18.89
CA LYS A 572 11.95 -21.64 -17.76
C LYS A 572 12.49 -20.37 -17.10
N VAL A 573 12.86 -19.36 -17.87
CA VAL A 573 13.26 -18.03 -17.36
C VAL A 573 12.11 -17.39 -16.60
N MET A 574 10.89 -17.42 -17.16
CA MET A 574 9.67 -16.93 -16.51
C MET A 574 9.44 -17.61 -15.15
N ARG A 575 9.56 -18.94 -15.09
CA ARG A 575 9.46 -19.70 -13.82
C ARG A 575 10.51 -19.26 -12.81
N SER A 576 11.76 -19.12 -13.24
CA SER A 576 12.87 -18.70 -12.38
C SER A 576 12.61 -17.30 -11.81
N ARG A 577 12.18 -16.35 -12.65
CA ARG A 577 11.85 -14.99 -12.23
C ARG A 577 10.66 -14.94 -11.28
N ALA A 578 9.60 -15.68 -11.56
CA ALA A 578 8.45 -15.80 -10.67
C ALA A 578 8.87 -16.36 -9.29
N SER A 579 9.65 -17.45 -9.28
CA SER A 579 10.09 -18.10 -8.04
C SER A 579 10.95 -17.16 -7.19
N ASN A 580 11.85 -16.41 -7.83
CA ASN A 580 12.69 -15.46 -7.14
C ASN A 580 11.88 -14.25 -6.66
N HIS A 581 11.32 -13.46 -7.56
CA HIS A 581 10.77 -12.13 -7.23
C HIS A 581 9.35 -12.18 -6.63
N LEU A 582 8.48 -13.04 -7.15
CA LEU A 582 7.09 -13.13 -6.66
C LEU A 582 6.99 -14.04 -5.42
N GLY A 583 7.87 -15.04 -5.33
CA GLY A 583 7.96 -15.96 -4.20
C GLY A 583 9.00 -15.51 -3.17
N LYS A 584 10.24 -15.96 -3.32
CA LYS A 584 11.29 -15.84 -2.28
C LYS A 584 11.53 -14.42 -1.78
N GLU A 585 11.73 -13.45 -2.69
CA GLU A 585 12.05 -12.07 -2.29
C GLU A 585 10.88 -11.40 -1.56
N ARG A 586 9.65 -11.67 -2.01
CA ARG A 586 8.44 -11.17 -1.38
C ARG A 586 8.20 -11.83 -0.03
N ASP A 587 8.32 -13.16 0.06
CA ASP A 587 8.15 -13.89 1.32
C ASP A 587 9.21 -13.48 2.36
N TYR A 588 10.43 -13.15 1.93
CA TYR A 588 11.45 -12.55 2.81
C TYR A 588 11.02 -11.18 3.35
N ALA A 589 10.45 -10.32 2.50
CA ALA A 589 9.94 -9.03 2.92
C ALA A 589 8.79 -9.15 3.93
N LEU A 590 7.88 -10.11 3.72
CA LEU A 590 6.80 -10.43 4.67
C LEU A 590 7.35 -10.98 5.99
N TYR A 591 8.39 -11.83 5.95
CA TYR A 591 9.09 -12.30 7.13
C TYR A 591 9.71 -11.15 7.95
N LEU A 592 10.36 -10.18 7.29
CA LEU A 592 10.94 -9.02 7.98
C LEU A 592 9.87 -8.13 8.63
N ALA A 593 8.74 -7.92 7.95
CA ALA A 593 7.61 -7.19 8.52
C ALA A 593 7.05 -7.91 9.75
N LEU A 594 6.87 -9.22 9.65
CA LEU A 594 6.43 -10.07 10.76
C LEU A 594 7.41 -10.01 11.95
N TRP A 595 8.71 -10.11 11.70
CA TRP A 595 9.74 -10.07 12.72
C TRP A 595 9.73 -8.74 13.48
N SER A 596 9.66 -7.62 12.74
CA SER A 596 9.63 -6.27 13.32
C SER A 596 8.40 -6.03 14.20
N ALA A 597 7.26 -6.64 13.85
CA ALA A 597 6.05 -6.56 14.65
C ALA A 597 6.13 -7.42 15.93
N VAL A 598 6.64 -8.65 15.84
CA VAL A 598 6.80 -9.53 17.02
C VAL A 598 7.77 -8.95 18.04
N GLU A 599 8.84 -8.29 17.60
CA GLU A 599 9.78 -7.61 18.49
C GLU A 599 9.08 -6.51 19.32
N GLU A 600 8.09 -5.83 18.73
CA GLU A 600 7.24 -4.85 19.44
C GLU A 600 6.38 -5.51 20.52
N GLU A 601 5.73 -6.62 20.16
CA GLU A 601 4.84 -7.39 21.04
C GLU A 601 5.55 -7.84 22.34
N LEU A 602 6.86 -8.14 22.24
CA LEU A 602 7.72 -8.57 23.36
C LEU A 602 8.25 -7.40 24.20
N SER A 603 8.34 -6.20 23.62
CA SER A 603 8.82 -5.00 24.29
C SER A 603 7.74 -4.30 25.15
N ASP A 604 6.46 -4.51 24.82
CA ASP A 604 5.33 -4.02 25.59
C ASP A 604 5.27 -4.68 26.98
N SER A 605 5.12 -3.86 28.02
CA SER A 605 5.22 -4.29 29.42
C SER A 605 4.28 -5.44 29.81
N ILE A 606 4.70 -6.24 30.80
CA ILE A 606 4.03 -7.45 31.32
C ILE A 606 2.58 -7.21 31.82
N GLN A 607 2.15 -5.95 31.99
CA GLN A 607 0.77 -5.61 32.34
C GLN A 607 0.01 -5.12 31.09
N PRO A 608 -1.07 -5.80 30.67
CA PRO A 608 -1.86 -5.36 29.53
C PRO A 608 -2.54 -4.02 29.88
N ASP A 609 -2.22 -2.97 29.13
CA ASP A 609 -3.02 -1.75 29.21
C ASP A 609 -4.43 -2.08 28.68
N ILE A 610 -5.37 -2.21 29.62
CA ILE A 610 -6.76 -2.56 29.34
C ILE A 610 -7.39 -1.52 28.38
N ALA A 611 -6.90 -0.29 28.37
CA ALA A 611 -7.34 0.73 27.43
C ALA A 611 -6.96 0.41 25.98
N LEU A 612 -5.81 -0.22 25.75
CA LEU A 612 -5.37 -0.65 24.41
C LEU A 612 -6.22 -1.82 23.87
N LEU A 613 -6.70 -2.71 24.74
CA LEU A 613 -7.58 -3.82 24.35
C LEU A 613 -8.94 -3.35 23.82
N SER A 614 -9.34 -2.11 24.14
CA SER A 614 -10.59 -1.51 23.69
C SER A 614 -10.46 -0.73 22.36
N LYS A 615 -9.27 -0.73 21.73
CA LYS A 615 -9.01 -0.05 20.47
C LYS A 615 -8.89 -1.04 19.32
N SER A 616 -9.27 -0.60 18.12
CA SER A 616 -8.98 -1.31 16.88
C SER A 616 -8.49 -0.31 15.83
N GLU A 617 -7.28 -0.54 15.34
CA GLU A 617 -6.67 0.23 14.26
C GLU A 617 -7.27 -0.13 12.90
N ILE A 618 -7.62 -1.41 12.68
CA ILE A 618 -8.26 -1.84 11.41
C ILE A 618 -9.61 -1.11 11.23
N LEU A 619 -10.45 -1.09 12.27
CA LEU A 619 -11.75 -0.43 12.21
C LEU A 619 -11.60 1.09 12.04
N ALA A 620 -10.65 1.71 12.74
CA ALA A 620 -10.35 3.13 12.56
C ALA A 620 -9.88 3.43 11.13
N GLY A 621 -9.09 2.54 10.53
CA GLY A 621 -8.57 2.64 9.16
C GLY A 621 -9.61 2.44 8.06
N LEU A 622 -10.86 2.06 8.37
CA LEU A 622 -11.94 1.96 7.39
C LEU A 622 -12.44 3.33 6.92
N SER A 623 -12.30 4.37 7.74
CA SER A 623 -12.64 5.72 7.33
C SER A 623 -11.59 6.27 6.37
N MET A 624 -12.06 6.86 5.28
CA MET A 624 -11.24 7.60 4.31
C MET A 624 -10.53 8.78 4.95
N SER A 625 -11.12 9.36 5.99
CA SER A 625 -10.59 10.54 6.69
C SER A 625 -9.46 10.22 7.66
N THR A 626 -9.29 8.95 8.03
CA THR A 626 -8.28 8.52 9.00
C THR A 626 -6.87 8.62 8.40
N PRO A 627 -5.93 9.31 9.06
CA PRO A 627 -4.53 9.33 8.64
C PRO A 627 -3.96 7.92 8.56
N ARG A 628 -3.19 7.65 7.50
CA ARG A 628 -2.63 6.32 7.29
C ARG A 628 -1.50 6.04 8.28
N PRO A 629 -1.41 4.79 8.79
CA PRO A 629 -0.34 4.39 9.68
C PRO A 629 0.99 4.46 8.92
N SER A 630 2.01 4.98 9.58
CA SER A 630 3.36 5.05 9.01
C SER A 630 4.14 3.80 9.36
N PHE A 631 4.87 3.24 8.39
CA PHE A 631 5.75 2.10 8.62
C PHE A 631 7.17 2.51 9.02
N LEU A 632 7.39 3.79 9.32
CA LEU A 632 8.72 4.33 9.65
C LEU A 632 9.36 3.65 10.85
N GLU A 633 8.60 3.37 11.89
CA GLU A 633 9.09 2.66 13.09
C GLU A 633 9.48 1.23 12.75
N THR A 634 8.68 0.55 11.92
CA THR A 634 8.98 -0.79 11.41
C THR A 634 10.31 -0.81 10.65
N TYR A 635 10.52 0.19 9.78
CA TYR A 635 11.76 0.32 9.02
C TYR A 635 12.96 0.62 9.94
N GLN A 636 12.78 1.41 10.99
CA GLN A 636 13.87 1.71 11.94
C GLN A 636 14.50 0.45 12.55
N LYS A 637 13.72 -0.60 12.78
CA LYS A 637 14.22 -1.86 13.37
C LYS A 637 15.02 -2.71 12.39
N VAL A 638 14.69 -2.66 11.10
CA VAL A 638 15.30 -3.52 10.07
C VAL A 638 16.41 -2.82 9.27
N LEU A 639 16.44 -1.49 9.27
CA LEU A 639 17.46 -0.73 8.57
C LEU A 639 18.70 -0.51 9.44
N PRO A 640 19.90 -0.36 8.83
CA PRO A 640 21.10 0.01 9.56
C PRO A 640 20.87 1.30 10.37
N ALA A 641 21.45 1.38 11.57
CA ALA A 641 21.26 2.54 12.46
C ALA A 641 21.66 3.89 11.80
N TRP A 642 22.60 3.88 10.86
CA TRP A 642 22.98 5.07 10.11
C TRP A 642 21.87 5.60 9.19
N ALA A 643 20.96 4.73 8.69
CA ALA A 643 19.88 5.09 7.78
C ALA A 643 18.86 6.05 8.42
N PHE A 644 18.77 6.05 9.75
CA PHE A 644 17.93 6.98 10.53
C PHE A 644 18.73 8.06 11.25
N SER A 645 20.06 8.06 11.13
CA SER A 645 20.89 9.09 11.75
C SER A 645 20.66 10.46 11.10
N ALA A 646 20.71 11.52 11.91
CA ALA A 646 20.57 12.92 11.46
C ALA A 646 21.77 13.41 10.62
N SER A 647 22.75 12.55 10.34
CA SER A 647 23.88 12.83 9.45
C SER A 647 23.31 13.32 8.12
N LYS A 648 23.62 14.56 7.75
CA LYS A 648 23.14 15.11 6.50
C LYS A 648 23.69 14.30 5.33
N ILE A 649 22.84 14.15 4.32
CA ILE A 649 23.18 13.72 2.95
C ILE A 649 24.08 14.78 2.25
N GLU A 650 24.68 15.72 2.99
CA GLU A 650 25.61 16.73 2.45
C GLU A 650 26.88 16.10 1.85
N GLU A 651 27.30 14.93 2.34
CA GLU A 651 28.43 14.19 1.73
C GLU A 651 28.03 13.41 0.46
N LEU A 652 26.73 13.21 0.21
CA LEU A 652 26.19 12.46 -0.93
C LEU A 652 26.03 13.31 -2.20
N SER A 653 26.29 14.62 -2.16
CA SER A 653 26.19 15.48 -3.33
C SER A 653 27.30 16.53 -3.39
N ASN A 654 28.05 16.55 -4.49
CA ASN A 654 28.93 17.66 -4.80
C ASN A 654 28.10 18.93 -5.04
N ARG A 655 28.20 19.91 -4.13
CA ARG A 655 27.83 21.33 -4.29
C ARG A 655 26.34 21.74 -4.31
N GLN A 656 25.49 21.35 -3.36
CA GLN A 656 24.19 22.04 -3.19
C GLN A 656 23.88 22.46 -1.76
N MET A 657 23.23 23.63 -1.66
CA MET A 657 23.06 24.45 -0.46
C MET A 657 22.47 23.67 0.74
N PRO A 658 23.06 23.80 1.93
CA PRO A 658 22.54 23.21 3.18
C PRO A 658 21.09 23.58 3.48
N GLY A 659 20.21 22.59 3.67
CA GLY A 659 19.02 22.72 4.53
C GLY A 659 17.62 22.76 3.88
N ALA A 660 17.46 22.48 2.58
CA ALA A 660 16.14 22.36 1.96
C ALA A 660 16.07 21.18 0.98
N ALA A 661 14.91 20.51 0.89
CA ALA A 661 14.68 19.44 -0.08
C ALA A 661 14.73 20.03 -1.49
N LEU A 662 15.24 19.27 -2.46
CA LEU A 662 15.37 19.77 -3.83
C LEU A 662 14.02 19.92 -4.54
N TYR A 663 13.06 19.07 -4.17
CA TYR A 663 11.71 19.03 -4.72
C TYR A 663 10.69 18.94 -3.58
N ASP A 664 9.51 19.51 -3.80
CA ASP A 664 8.38 19.30 -2.89
C ASP A 664 7.71 17.92 -3.14
N PRO A 665 6.91 17.40 -2.19
CA PRO A 665 6.24 16.12 -2.35
C PRO A 665 5.32 16.04 -3.58
N TYR A 666 4.69 17.15 -3.98
CA TYR A 666 3.79 17.21 -5.12
C TYR A 666 4.56 17.17 -6.46
N GLU A 667 5.72 17.81 -6.54
CA GLU A 667 6.64 17.72 -7.68
C GLU A 667 7.13 16.29 -7.88
N LEU A 668 7.45 15.59 -6.78
CA LEU A 668 7.85 14.18 -6.82
C LEU A 668 6.67 13.30 -7.25
N GLU A 669 5.50 13.45 -6.65
CA GLU A 669 4.30 12.67 -6.97
C GLU A 669 3.88 12.84 -8.45
N SER A 670 3.92 14.07 -8.95
CA SER A 670 3.52 14.42 -10.31
C SER A 670 4.62 14.24 -11.37
N SER A 671 5.76 13.63 -11.01
CA SER A 671 6.89 13.37 -11.92
C SER A 671 7.46 14.64 -12.58
N ARG A 672 7.65 15.71 -11.80
CA ARG A 672 8.10 17.04 -12.25
C ARG A 672 9.50 17.41 -11.76
N THR A 673 10.41 16.45 -11.78
CA THR A 673 11.82 16.73 -11.44
C THR A 673 12.61 17.18 -12.67
N LYS A 674 13.83 17.71 -12.47
CA LYS A 674 14.79 17.96 -13.56
C LYS A 674 15.37 16.69 -14.15
N ASP A 675 15.12 15.53 -13.55
CA ASP A 675 15.57 14.24 -14.04
C ASP A 675 14.47 13.56 -14.87
N PRO A 676 14.56 13.60 -16.22
CA PRO A 676 13.53 13.01 -17.06
C PRO A 676 13.45 11.49 -16.91
N TYR A 677 14.54 10.82 -16.54
CA TYR A 677 14.55 9.37 -16.37
C TYR A 677 13.82 8.97 -15.08
N TRP A 678 14.07 9.67 -13.97
CA TRP A 678 13.29 9.48 -12.74
C TRP A 678 11.80 9.75 -12.97
N ASN A 679 11.46 10.81 -13.71
CA ASN A 679 10.08 11.15 -14.03
C ASN A 679 9.36 10.03 -14.80
N GLU A 680 10.03 9.39 -15.77
CA GLU A 680 9.45 8.24 -16.48
C GLU A 680 9.26 7.02 -15.57
N ILE A 681 10.17 6.79 -14.62
CA ILE A 681 10.03 5.70 -13.63
C ILE A 681 8.85 5.98 -12.68
N GLN A 682 8.70 7.21 -12.21
CA GLN A 682 7.58 7.60 -11.34
C GLN A 682 6.24 7.51 -12.08
N LYS A 683 6.17 7.93 -13.35
CA LYS A 683 4.98 7.71 -14.20
C LYS A 683 4.69 6.22 -14.37
N PHE A 684 5.72 5.41 -14.63
CA PHE A 684 5.57 3.96 -14.73
C PHE A 684 4.98 3.37 -13.45
N LEU A 685 5.45 3.79 -12.28
CA LEU A 685 4.90 3.35 -10.99
C LEU A 685 3.41 3.71 -10.88
N ALA A 686 3.03 4.96 -11.19
CA ALA A 686 1.66 5.43 -11.17
C ALA A 686 0.75 4.75 -12.21
N GLU A 687 1.28 4.32 -13.36
CA GLU A 687 0.50 3.64 -14.40
C GLU A 687 0.40 2.12 -14.18
N GLN A 688 1.49 1.49 -13.78
CA GLN A 688 1.57 0.03 -13.64
C GLN A 688 1.25 -0.47 -12.24
N GLN A 689 1.25 0.40 -11.24
CA GLN A 689 0.94 0.10 -9.83
C GLN A 689 1.96 -0.83 -9.15
N TYR A 690 3.15 -0.96 -9.74
CA TYR A 690 4.32 -1.61 -9.17
C TYR A 690 5.61 -1.03 -9.78
N LEU A 691 6.73 -1.27 -9.11
CA LEU A 691 8.05 -0.93 -9.62
C LEU A 691 8.86 -2.20 -9.86
N HIS A 692 9.49 -2.28 -11.03
CA HIS A 692 10.44 -3.36 -11.32
C HIS A 692 11.70 -3.19 -10.45
N PRO A 693 12.27 -4.26 -9.86
CA PRO A 693 13.43 -4.16 -8.95
C PRO A 693 14.61 -3.34 -9.50
N LEU A 694 14.91 -3.45 -10.79
CA LEU A 694 15.96 -2.62 -11.44
C LEU A 694 15.64 -1.11 -11.43
N LEU A 695 14.39 -0.72 -11.70
CA LEU A 695 13.98 0.69 -11.72
C LEU A 695 14.01 1.29 -10.31
N LEU A 696 13.65 0.45 -9.34
CA LEU A 696 13.50 0.80 -7.95
C LEU A 696 14.80 1.29 -7.30
N VAL A 697 15.96 0.70 -7.65
CA VAL A 697 17.26 1.13 -7.08
C VAL A 697 17.56 2.57 -7.47
N TYR A 698 17.47 2.89 -8.77
CA TYR A 698 17.68 4.24 -9.26
C TYR A 698 16.67 5.22 -8.67
N TRP A 699 15.39 4.86 -8.69
CA TRP A 699 14.29 5.70 -8.20
C TRP A 699 14.46 6.07 -6.73
N ALA A 700 14.74 5.09 -5.87
CA ALA A 700 14.91 5.30 -4.43
C ALA A 700 16.21 6.04 -4.11
N TYR A 701 17.30 5.75 -4.83
CA TYR A 701 18.56 6.46 -4.64
C TYR A 701 18.45 7.96 -4.93
N ARG A 702 17.73 8.35 -5.98
CA ARG A 702 17.52 9.78 -6.27
C ARG A 702 16.72 10.48 -5.17
N LEU A 703 15.69 9.82 -4.63
CA LEU A 703 14.95 10.33 -3.48
C LEU A 703 15.84 10.51 -2.25
N LEU A 704 16.78 9.60 -2.00
CA LEU A 704 17.80 9.79 -0.96
C LEU A 704 18.61 11.06 -1.22
N THR A 705 19.18 11.24 -2.42
CA THR A 705 20.03 12.40 -2.76
C THR A 705 19.31 13.75 -2.78
N TRP A 706 18.00 13.77 -2.97
CA TRP A 706 17.20 15.00 -3.06
C TRP A 706 16.56 15.41 -1.73
N SER A 707 16.61 14.53 -0.73
CA SER A 707 16.00 14.74 0.58
C SER A 707 16.95 15.44 1.54
N ILE A 708 16.38 16.20 2.48
CA ILE A 708 17.14 16.89 3.55
C ILE A 708 17.84 15.93 4.52
N SER A 709 17.37 14.70 4.63
CA SER A 709 17.91 13.65 5.49
C SER A 709 17.46 12.28 5.01
N SER A 710 18.17 11.24 5.45
CA SER A 710 17.80 9.84 5.16
C SER A 710 16.42 9.49 5.71
N ARG A 711 16.08 9.97 6.91
CA ARG A 711 14.73 9.79 7.48
C ARG A 711 13.64 10.43 6.62
N ALA A 712 13.88 11.65 6.10
CA ALA A 712 12.93 12.31 5.20
C ALA A 712 12.78 11.56 3.87
N ALA A 713 13.88 10.99 3.35
CA ALA A 713 13.84 10.15 2.15
C ALA A 713 13.03 8.87 2.36
N ILE A 714 13.22 8.20 3.50
CA ILE A 714 12.46 6.98 3.87
C ILE A 714 10.97 7.31 3.94
N ALA A 715 10.59 8.41 4.60
CA ALA A 715 9.21 8.86 4.67
C ALA A 715 8.63 9.20 3.29
N THR A 716 9.42 9.82 2.42
CA THR A 716 9.01 10.16 1.05
C THR A 716 8.81 8.89 0.20
N ILE A 717 9.69 7.91 0.33
CA ILE A 717 9.58 6.61 -0.35
C ILE A 717 8.32 5.87 0.09
N ASP A 718 8.08 5.79 1.40
CA ASP A 718 6.88 5.14 1.96
C ASP A 718 5.59 5.82 1.49
N ALA A 719 5.56 7.15 1.50
CA ALA A 719 4.43 7.93 1.02
C ALA A 719 4.13 7.68 -0.47
N LEU A 720 5.14 7.77 -1.34
CA LEU A 720 4.97 7.55 -2.78
C LEU A 720 4.55 6.10 -3.11
N LEU A 721 5.09 5.11 -2.40
CA LEU A 721 4.67 3.71 -2.56
C LEU A 721 3.26 3.47 -2.04
N SER A 722 2.88 4.09 -0.93
CA SER A 722 1.51 4.03 -0.41
C SER A 722 0.51 4.64 -1.41
N GLN A 723 0.88 5.75 -2.05
CA GLN A 723 0.05 6.40 -3.07
C GLN A 723 -0.04 5.60 -4.38
N CYS A 724 1.08 5.06 -4.88
CA CYS A 724 1.15 4.55 -6.25
C CYS A 724 1.27 3.04 -6.38
N ALA A 725 1.61 2.28 -5.33
CA ALA A 725 1.76 0.83 -5.41
C ALA A 725 0.54 0.12 -4.82
N LEU A 726 -0.18 -0.64 -5.65
CA LEU A 726 -1.38 -1.34 -5.21
C LEU A 726 -1.05 -2.41 -4.16
N GLY A 727 -1.81 -2.43 -3.06
CA GLY A 727 -1.68 -3.41 -1.97
C GLY A 727 -0.51 -3.15 -1.00
N SER A 728 0.19 -2.02 -1.11
CA SER A 728 1.35 -1.68 -0.26
C SER A 728 1.01 -1.57 1.23
N GLN A 729 -0.23 -1.23 1.58
CA GLN A 729 -0.69 -1.12 2.96
C GLN A 729 -0.92 -2.49 3.62
N SER A 730 -1.56 -3.41 2.90
CA SER A 730 -1.86 -4.77 3.34
C SER A 730 -0.63 -5.69 3.33
N SER A 731 0.33 -5.36 2.46
CA SER A 731 1.55 -6.12 2.24
C SER A 731 2.69 -5.11 2.12
N PRO A 732 3.50 -4.90 3.17
CA PRO A 732 4.55 -3.87 3.18
C PRO A 732 5.75 -4.24 2.28
N ASP A 733 5.66 -5.33 1.51
CA ASP A 733 6.71 -5.86 0.64
C ASP A 733 7.23 -4.82 -0.36
N ALA A 734 6.39 -3.90 -0.85
CA ALA A 734 6.82 -2.84 -1.77
C ALA A 734 8.00 -2.03 -1.22
N ALA A 735 7.90 -1.57 0.03
CA ALA A 735 8.92 -0.76 0.68
C ALA A 735 10.10 -1.60 1.19
N PHE A 736 9.81 -2.77 1.78
CA PHE A 736 10.88 -3.69 2.20
C PHE A 736 11.76 -4.14 1.02
N ILE A 737 11.19 -4.35 -0.17
CA ILE A 737 11.96 -4.65 -1.38
C ILE A 737 12.84 -3.46 -1.77
N VAL A 738 12.39 -2.20 -1.59
CA VAL A 738 13.27 -1.02 -1.77
C VAL A 738 14.52 -1.16 -0.94
N TRP A 739 14.31 -1.33 0.37
CA TRP A 739 15.40 -1.40 1.32
C TRP A 739 16.31 -2.57 1.06
N LYS A 740 15.73 -3.75 0.81
CA LYS A 740 16.45 -4.93 0.41
C LYS A 740 17.38 -4.65 -0.78
N GLN A 741 16.86 -4.11 -1.89
CA GLN A 741 17.69 -3.90 -3.09
C GLN A 741 18.75 -2.82 -2.87
N LEU A 742 18.45 -1.77 -2.09
CA LEU A 742 19.43 -0.76 -1.72
C LEU A 742 20.55 -1.39 -0.87
N PHE A 743 20.24 -2.04 0.25
CA PHE A 743 21.23 -2.52 1.21
C PHE A 743 22.00 -3.77 0.77
N ARG A 744 21.47 -4.59 -0.15
CA ARG A 744 22.24 -5.67 -0.81
C ARG A 744 23.54 -5.19 -1.44
N LEU A 745 23.55 -3.96 -1.97
CA LEU A 745 24.73 -3.37 -2.61
C LEU A 745 25.79 -2.94 -1.59
N GLY A 746 25.42 -2.73 -0.33
CA GLY A 746 26.34 -2.35 0.76
C GLY A 746 26.96 -3.53 1.53
N SER A 747 26.41 -4.74 1.41
CA SER A 747 26.81 -5.89 2.24
C SER A 747 28.03 -6.70 1.75
N SER A 748 28.68 -6.28 0.67
CA SER A 748 29.91 -6.91 0.19
C SER A 748 31.15 -6.47 1.00
N ASN A 749 31.29 -6.98 2.24
CA ASN A 749 32.56 -7.32 2.94
C ASN A 749 32.45 -7.39 4.48
N SER A 750 31.60 -8.26 5.05
CA SER A 750 31.69 -8.60 6.49
C SER A 750 32.11 -10.05 6.77
N ASN A 751 32.77 -10.70 5.81
CA ASN A 751 33.46 -11.98 6.03
C ASN A 751 34.98 -11.79 6.18
N ALA A 752 35.39 -10.83 7.02
CA ALA A 752 36.76 -10.74 7.53
C ALA A 752 36.73 -10.83 9.05
N SER A 753 37.01 -12.05 9.54
CA SER A 753 37.68 -12.40 10.80
C SER A 753 37.49 -11.52 12.04
N GLY A 754 36.99 -12.12 13.11
CA GLY A 754 36.87 -11.45 14.40
C GLY A 754 38.19 -10.90 14.97
N ALA A 755 38.09 -9.77 15.67
CA ALA A 755 38.77 -9.47 16.93
C ALA A 755 38.41 -8.05 17.38
N ASN A 756 38.20 -7.93 18.69
CA ASN A 756 38.28 -6.75 19.54
C ASN A 756 37.16 -5.69 19.52
N ILE A 757 36.42 -5.74 20.63
CA ILE A 757 35.78 -4.64 21.33
C ILE A 757 36.75 -3.44 21.38
N GLY A 758 36.38 -2.36 20.71
CA GLY A 758 37.09 -1.09 20.73
C GLY A 758 36.15 0.01 20.26
N THR A 759 35.72 0.85 21.19
CA THR A 759 34.93 2.08 20.99
C THR A 759 35.63 3.03 20.01
N LYS A 760 35.27 3.00 18.72
CA LYS A 760 35.48 4.11 17.77
C LYS A 760 34.35 4.15 16.73
N THR A 761 33.63 5.27 16.75
CA THR A 761 32.82 5.86 15.68
C THR A 761 32.98 5.22 14.29
N SER A 762 32.04 4.36 13.89
CA SER A 762 32.01 3.63 12.61
C SER A 762 30.80 3.97 11.73
N SER A 763 30.30 5.22 11.77
CA SER A 763 29.07 5.59 11.04
C SER A 763 29.30 6.22 9.66
N LEU A 764 30.49 6.77 9.36
CA LEU A 764 30.74 7.51 8.11
C LEU A 764 31.31 6.63 6.97
N GLU A 765 32.16 5.64 7.29
CA GLU A 765 32.78 4.75 6.29
C GLU A 765 31.75 3.89 5.52
N ASN A 766 30.62 3.56 6.15
CA ASN A 766 29.57 2.76 5.53
C ASN A 766 28.72 3.53 4.50
N LEU A 767 28.53 4.85 4.67
CA LEU A 767 27.69 5.67 3.78
C LEU A 767 28.40 5.96 2.45
N GLN A 768 29.67 6.35 2.50
CA GLN A 768 30.45 6.69 1.30
C GLN A 768 30.76 5.45 0.46
N GLN A 769 31.06 4.31 1.10
CA GLN A 769 31.25 3.04 0.39
C GLN A 769 29.94 2.57 -0.27
N PHE A 770 28.82 2.68 0.44
CA PHE A 770 27.49 2.38 -0.10
C PHE A 770 27.18 3.25 -1.32
N GLN A 771 27.45 4.55 -1.26
CA GLN A 771 27.27 5.47 -2.37
C GLN A 771 28.08 5.06 -3.60
N HIS A 772 29.38 4.80 -3.44
CA HIS A 772 30.24 4.46 -4.56
C HIS A 772 29.77 3.18 -5.27
N VAL A 773 29.35 2.16 -4.52
CA VAL A 773 28.82 0.92 -5.12
C VAL A 773 27.52 1.20 -5.88
N LEU A 774 26.66 2.04 -5.33
CA LEU A 774 25.36 2.33 -5.93
C LEU A 774 25.49 3.19 -7.20
N GLU A 775 26.39 4.17 -7.20
CA GLU A 775 26.74 4.96 -8.40
C GLU A 775 27.35 4.10 -9.50
N ASN A 776 28.23 3.15 -9.14
CA ASN A 776 28.79 2.19 -10.09
C ASN A 776 27.71 1.26 -10.68
N GLU A 777 26.80 0.76 -9.85
CA GLU A 777 25.71 -0.12 -10.27
C GLU A 777 24.74 0.64 -11.20
N ILE A 778 24.38 1.88 -10.87
CA ILE A 778 23.57 2.74 -11.74
C ILE A 778 24.28 3.04 -13.06
N ALA A 779 25.58 3.35 -13.02
CA ALA A 779 26.37 3.65 -14.21
C ALA A 779 26.54 2.41 -15.13
N ALA A 780 26.56 1.21 -14.55
CA ALA A 780 26.63 -0.05 -15.29
C ALA A 780 25.27 -0.46 -15.89
N GLN A 781 24.16 0.10 -15.43
CA GLN A 781 22.83 -0.22 -15.95
C GLN A 781 22.60 0.44 -17.31
N PRO A 782 22.10 -0.30 -18.32
CA PRO A 782 21.74 0.29 -19.61
C PRO A 782 20.63 1.31 -19.41
N LYS A 783 20.75 2.49 -20.05
CA LYS A 783 19.66 3.48 -20.07
C LYS A 783 18.39 2.83 -20.62
N LEU A 784 17.37 2.70 -19.76
CA LEU A 784 16.16 2.00 -20.13
C LEU A 784 15.33 2.87 -21.06
N GLN A 785 15.06 2.36 -22.27
CA GLN A 785 14.06 2.93 -23.16
C GLN A 785 12.68 2.55 -22.63
N LEU A 786 12.17 3.35 -21.69
CA LEU A 786 10.86 3.17 -21.05
C LEU A 786 9.69 3.46 -22.01
N ARG A 787 9.96 3.98 -23.22
CA ARG A 787 9.01 4.13 -24.33
C ARG A 787 9.64 3.66 -25.66
N PRO A 788 8.85 3.16 -26.63
CA PRO A 788 9.32 2.79 -27.95
C PRO A 788 9.89 3.96 -28.74
#